data_AF-A0A9P5YM66-F1
#
_entry.id   AF-A0A9P5YM66-F1
#
_cell.length_a   1.000
_cell.length_b   1.000
_cell.length_c   1.000
_cell.angle_alpha   90.00
_cell.angle_beta   90.00
_cell.angle_gamma   90.00
#
_symmetry.space_group_name_H-M   'P 1'
#
loop_
_entity.id
_entity.type
_entity.pdbx_description
1 polymer ?
#
loop_
_entity_poly.entity_id
_entity_poly.type
_entity_poly.pdbx_seq_one_letter_code
_entity_poly.pdbx_strand_id
1 'polypeptide(L)'
;SLLRLLHLLSLTSKASTYDLYRTLERLTDNVGSQEHRSRYRPLLRIGLQWKHLKLLKRGGRGHDEAGISATKDGDLAIKCPSCPHPGINLPDNWENVPEEQRFLYALVVCMDANFRLKNQLVSNYSADPGLGIGWAYMVAREPYEAYVLSKADKEAISTCVGFLALAHALTRFVRGLRYTGVGGAFCGRGEMILPNGVGNLQKGKRYANMDYIFASAVQASKLIEARPLIPKFHEPAHEEKNHEQFSFNFAIGVGKTDGEVPERVWAGHNGLGGSTKMQGPGSRHDVLDDHFGFWNWQKYCGMGTTLMRRYKAAVIERNRQVEAHRGFTESLPSAMLTTWDAICVEWDADRFPKTAANPFAVCGAHISQAAVKEQLALEEKERAQKIPALHATGPSVWLAMGLELEDTQRRIRMKAKAQRESPTAHRTQTLTEQRAALSKNVKNWESLRSIYIPGLLQYHTEMGLQSSTGAEDEGESKVEDVNLFLPSRLPAERREAACVEGLLDMEAKLHRAQCLDSLAVLCRTLRLKTRMVQFKNRNVRGQRQGTRSRALIDRVHQRALGSVEQYRAAREALLAISGPGEWENALKPLLNADIRSYVDPEGRRKDGPGRREIWEDGHAPSNLDEANVDLEDIGTFPEERGRREGTGRTKQTMSWIWRVGTVGVGEDGEGDDDILRSEWARSRARVHRCKEEILLL
;
A
#
# COMPACT_ATOMS: atom_id res chain seq x y z
N SER A 1 24.17 33.43 26.36
CA SER A 1 24.76 32.86 27.58
C SER A 1 25.18 31.42 27.31
N LEU A 2 26.23 30.94 28.00
CA LEU A 2 26.75 29.57 27.87
C LEU A 2 25.66 28.50 28.13
N LEU A 3 24.86 28.65 29.18
CA LEU A 3 23.79 27.69 29.51
C LEU A 3 22.74 27.54 28.41
N ARG A 4 22.41 28.63 27.69
CA ARG A 4 21.49 28.57 26.54
C ARG A 4 22.10 27.74 25.41
N LEU A 5 23.38 27.96 25.10
CA LEU A 5 24.10 27.20 24.07
C LEU A 5 24.17 25.71 24.43
N LEU A 6 24.59 25.38 25.65
CA LEU A 6 24.70 23.98 26.11
C LEU A 6 23.35 23.27 26.14
N HIS A 7 22.28 23.97 26.54
CA HIS A 7 20.93 23.42 26.51
C HIS A 7 20.50 23.10 25.07
N LEU A 8 20.66 24.04 24.13
CA LEU A 8 20.32 23.80 22.72
C LEU A 8 21.15 22.67 22.10
N LEU A 9 22.45 22.63 22.36
CA LEU A 9 23.32 21.53 21.90
C LEU A 9 22.85 20.19 22.47
N SER A 10 22.52 20.12 23.76
CA SER A 10 21.96 18.91 24.37
C SER A 10 20.69 18.46 23.62
N LEU A 11 19.77 19.37 23.30
CA LEU A 11 18.51 19.07 22.61
C LEU A 11 18.71 18.56 21.18
N THR A 12 19.65 19.13 20.43
CA THR A 12 19.87 18.81 19.01
C THR A 12 20.83 17.65 18.78
N SER A 13 21.94 17.57 19.51
CA SER A 13 22.94 16.51 19.34
C SER A 13 22.72 15.30 20.23
N LYS A 14 21.84 15.41 21.23
CA LYS A 14 21.62 14.40 22.28
C LYS A 14 22.88 14.08 23.11
N ALA A 15 23.90 14.95 23.02
CA ALA A 15 25.18 14.79 23.72
C ALA A 15 25.00 14.75 25.23
N SER A 16 25.86 13.99 25.90
CA SER A 16 25.89 13.96 27.35
C SER A 16 26.43 15.29 27.90
N THR A 17 26.04 15.64 29.13
CA THR A 17 26.65 16.79 29.82
C THR A 17 28.16 16.59 30.00
N TYR A 18 28.62 15.34 30.08
CA TYR A 18 30.05 15.03 30.16
C TYR A 18 30.77 15.43 28.87
N ASP A 19 30.26 15.06 27.71
CA ASP A 19 30.87 15.43 26.43
C ASP A 19 30.88 16.94 26.24
N LEU A 20 29.77 17.61 26.56
CA LEU A 20 29.69 19.07 26.53
C LEU A 20 30.72 19.73 27.46
N TYR A 21 30.90 19.18 28.67
CA TYR A 21 31.89 19.66 29.61
C TYR A 21 33.33 19.42 29.11
N ARG A 22 33.61 18.24 28.55
CA ARG A 22 34.92 17.92 27.95
C ARG A 22 35.24 18.84 26.77
N THR A 23 34.24 19.21 25.96
CA THR A 23 34.42 20.22 24.91
C THR A 23 34.84 21.57 25.49
N LEU A 24 34.23 22.01 26.61
CA LEU A 24 34.63 23.25 27.27
C LEU A 24 36.06 23.17 27.84
N GLU A 25 36.46 22.03 28.39
CA GLU A 25 37.85 21.80 28.82
C GLU A 25 38.81 21.92 27.64
N ARG A 26 38.53 21.24 26.52
CA ARG A 26 39.37 21.28 25.32
C ARG A 26 39.42 22.65 24.63
N LEU A 27 38.35 23.43 24.72
CA LEU A 27 38.36 24.82 24.24
C LEU A 27 39.25 25.73 25.09
N THR A 28 39.43 25.39 26.37
CA THR A 28 40.27 26.15 27.31
C THR A 28 41.73 25.72 27.18
N ASP A 29 41.97 24.41 27.18
CA ASP A 29 43.27 23.78 26.94
C ASP A 29 43.09 22.51 26.12
N ASN A 30 43.34 22.62 24.81
CA ASN A 30 43.15 21.51 23.89
C ASN A 30 44.22 20.42 24.05
N VAL A 31 45.40 20.76 24.61
CA VAL A 31 46.53 19.85 24.76
C VAL A 31 46.47 19.11 26.11
N GLY A 32 45.78 19.68 27.10
CA GLY A 32 45.67 19.12 28.45
C GLY A 32 46.95 19.34 29.27
N SER A 33 47.67 20.43 28.96
CA SER A 33 48.89 20.86 29.62
C SER A 33 48.67 21.47 31.01
N GLN A 34 47.46 21.97 31.29
CA GLN A 34 47.07 22.61 32.53
C GLN A 34 46.11 21.71 33.32
N GLU A 35 46.40 21.51 34.60
CA GLU A 35 45.49 20.80 35.50
C GLU A 35 44.43 21.78 36.04
N HIS A 36 43.17 21.53 35.68
CA HIS A 36 42.05 22.35 36.14
C HIS A 36 41.17 21.59 37.14
N ARG A 37 40.70 22.29 38.18
CA ARG A 37 39.71 21.72 39.10
C ARG A 37 38.40 21.45 38.34
N SER A 38 37.95 20.20 38.33
CA SER A 38 36.73 19.81 37.62
C SER A 38 35.50 20.62 38.05
N ARG A 39 34.84 21.27 37.09
CA ARG A 39 33.55 21.96 37.25
C ARG A 39 32.38 21.15 36.69
N TYR A 40 32.59 19.87 36.39
CA TYR A 40 31.57 18.99 35.84
C TYR A 40 30.34 18.85 36.74
N ARG A 41 30.52 18.57 38.03
CA ARG A 41 29.41 18.43 38.99
C ARG A 41 28.59 19.73 39.17
N PRO A 42 29.22 20.91 39.35
CA PRO A 42 28.50 22.18 39.30
C PRO A 42 27.71 22.39 38.00
N LEU A 43 28.34 22.09 36.84
CA LEU A 43 27.68 22.26 35.54
C LEU A 43 26.46 21.35 35.39
N LEU A 44 26.54 20.09 35.84
CA LEU A 44 25.40 19.17 35.88
C LEU A 44 24.21 19.78 36.66
N ARG A 45 24.46 20.26 37.89
CA ARG A 45 23.39 20.83 38.75
C ARG A 45 22.78 22.08 38.14
N ILE A 46 23.62 23.03 37.69
CA ILE A 46 23.16 24.28 37.09
C ILE A 46 22.42 24.00 35.78
N GLY A 47 22.87 23.01 35.01
CA GLY A 47 22.20 22.56 33.79
C GLY A 47 20.79 22.03 34.06
N LEU A 48 20.63 21.18 35.10
CA LEU A 48 19.32 20.65 35.52
C LEU A 48 18.39 21.77 36.00
N GLN A 49 18.88 22.64 36.89
CA GLN A 49 18.13 23.81 37.37
C GLN A 49 17.70 24.71 36.22
N TRP A 50 18.60 24.98 35.27
CA TRP A 50 18.29 25.77 34.08
C TRP A 50 17.16 25.14 33.27
N LYS A 51 17.23 23.83 32.98
CA LYS A 51 16.18 23.12 32.23
C LYS A 51 14.83 23.17 32.95
N HIS A 52 14.83 22.89 34.27
CA HIS A 52 13.63 22.95 35.09
C HIS A 52 13.00 24.35 35.11
N LEU A 53 13.81 25.41 35.32
CA LEU A 53 13.34 26.79 35.24
C LEU A 53 12.79 27.16 33.86
N LYS A 54 13.37 26.63 32.78
CA LYS A 54 12.82 26.82 31.42
C LYS A 54 11.52 26.07 31.22
N LEU A 55 11.34 24.91 31.83
CA LEU A 55 10.07 24.17 31.82
C LEU A 55 8.98 24.95 32.57
N LEU A 56 9.26 25.40 33.80
CA LEU A 56 8.33 26.23 34.60
C LEU A 56 7.96 27.54 33.90
N LYS A 57 8.96 28.22 33.30
CA LYS A 57 8.71 29.46 32.53
C LYS A 57 7.79 29.19 31.33
N ARG A 58 7.99 28.09 30.60
CA ARG A 58 7.12 27.70 29.47
C ARG A 58 5.70 27.38 29.92
N GLY A 59 5.55 26.70 31.07
CA GLY A 59 4.27 26.40 31.67
C GLY A 59 3.61 27.58 32.40
N GLY A 60 4.19 28.79 32.34
CA GLY A 60 3.60 29.99 32.95
C GLY A 60 3.52 29.98 34.47
N ARG A 61 4.18 29.04 35.18
CA ARG A 61 4.04 28.84 36.63
C ARG A 61 4.47 30.03 37.48
N GLY A 62 5.27 30.94 36.94
CA GLY A 62 5.63 32.19 37.61
C GLY A 62 4.53 33.24 37.64
N HIS A 63 3.44 33.06 36.88
CA HIS A 63 2.26 33.91 36.86
C HIS A 63 1.05 33.29 37.57
N ASP A 64 1.17 32.06 38.06
CA ASP A 64 0.12 31.43 38.86
C ASP A 64 0.19 31.96 40.30
N GLU A 65 -0.91 32.52 40.79
CA GLU A 65 -1.04 33.05 42.15
C GLU A 65 -0.77 31.98 43.23
N ALA A 66 -1.07 30.71 42.94
CA ALA A 66 -0.78 29.59 43.83
C ALA A 66 0.70 29.14 43.79
N GLY A 67 1.51 29.74 42.90
CA GLY A 67 2.95 29.54 42.80
C GLY A 67 3.38 28.19 42.20
N ILE A 68 4.70 27.94 42.20
CA ILE A 68 5.31 26.74 41.59
C ILE A 68 4.89 25.46 42.33
N SER A 69 4.71 25.51 43.65
CA SER A 69 4.32 24.35 44.47
C SER A 69 2.94 23.80 44.13
N ALA A 70 2.07 24.60 43.50
CA ALA A 70 0.74 24.19 43.07
C ALA A 70 0.72 23.49 41.70
N THR A 71 1.88 23.26 41.06
CA THR A 71 1.97 22.55 39.79
C THR A 71 1.48 21.12 39.95
N LYS A 72 0.47 20.72 39.19
CA LYS A 72 -0.10 19.37 39.21
C LYS A 72 0.60 18.45 38.22
N ASP A 73 0.29 17.17 38.32
CA ASP A 73 0.79 16.16 37.37
C ASP A 73 0.37 16.51 35.94
N GLY A 74 1.34 16.53 35.04
CA GLY A 74 1.15 16.79 33.61
C GLY A 74 0.96 18.26 33.21
N ASP A 75 0.86 19.20 34.16
CA ASP A 75 0.58 20.61 33.89
C ASP A 75 1.62 21.30 32.99
N LEU A 76 2.87 20.83 33.01
CA LEU A 76 3.98 21.39 32.22
C LEU A 76 4.12 20.74 30.84
N ALA A 77 3.32 19.72 30.52
CA ALA A 77 3.32 19.10 29.21
C ALA A 77 2.60 19.99 28.18
N ILE A 78 3.14 20.07 26.97
CA ILE A 78 2.48 20.78 25.86
C ILE A 78 1.33 19.90 25.38
N LYS A 79 0.10 20.37 25.61
CA LYS A 79 -1.12 19.70 25.14
C LYS A 79 -1.16 19.69 23.62
N CYS A 80 -1.50 18.54 23.04
CA CYS A 80 -1.61 18.40 21.59
C CYS A 80 -2.89 19.10 21.07
N PRO A 81 -2.79 20.06 20.13
CA PRO A 81 -3.96 20.75 19.58
C PRO A 81 -4.93 19.84 18.82
N SER A 82 -4.44 18.72 18.28
CA SER A 82 -5.27 17.73 17.58
C SER A 82 -6.02 16.80 18.53
N CYS A 83 -5.72 16.82 19.83
CA CYS A 83 -6.50 16.05 20.82
C CYS A 83 -7.76 16.84 21.22
N PRO A 84 -8.86 16.15 21.54
CA PRO A 84 -10.07 16.79 22.05
C PRO A 84 -9.86 17.31 23.48
N HIS A 85 -10.06 18.60 23.69
CA HIS A 85 -9.99 19.26 25.01
C HIS A 85 -11.28 20.06 25.26
N PRO A 86 -12.21 19.55 26.08
CA PRO A 86 -13.43 20.27 26.44
C PRO A 86 -13.13 21.67 26.99
N GLY A 87 -13.88 22.68 26.52
CA GLY A 87 -13.69 24.08 26.90
C GLY A 87 -12.47 24.79 26.31
N ILE A 88 -11.68 24.10 25.47
CA ILE A 88 -10.51 24.69 24.78
C ILE A 88 -10.70 24.66 23.26
N ASN A 89 -10.89 23.47 22.67
CA ASN A 89 -10.95 23.29 21.21
C ASN A 89 -12.11 22.40 20.76
N LEU A 90 -13.10 22.17 21.63
CA LEU A 90 -14.35 21.49 21.30
C LEU A 90 -15.51 22.50 21.33
N PRO A 91 -16.44 22.47 20.36
CA PRO A 91 -17.68 23.27 20.40
C PRO A 91 -18.58 22.88 21.58
N ASP A 92 -19.38 23.79 22.13
CA ASP A 92 -20.19 23.53 23.34
C ASP A 92 -21.14 22.32 23.23
N ASN A 93 -21.66 22.04 22.03
CA ASN A 93 -22.59 20.94 21.75
C ASN A 93 -21.92 19.69 21.13
N TRP A 94 -20.60 19.54 21.27
CA TRP A 94 -19.83 18.43 20.70
C TRP A 94 -20.33 17.03 21.13
N GLU A 95 -20.98 16.91 22.30
CA GLU A 95 -21.53 15.64 22.79
C GLU A 95 -22.79 15.18 22.03
N ASN A 96 -23.52 16.13 21.42
CA ASN A 96 -24.80 15.88 20.75
C ASN A 96 -24.68 15.83 19.22
N VAL A 97 -23.46 15.75 18.67
CA VAL A 97 -23.29 15.66 17.22
C VAL A 97 -23.79 14.32 16.68
N PRO A 98 -24.25 14.29 15.42
CA PRO A 98 -24.60 13.05 14.73
C PRO A 98 -23.48 12.01 14.84
N GLU A 99 -23.84 10.73 14.91
CA GLU A 99 -22.89 9.62 15.10
C GLU A 99 -21.79 9.63 14.03
N GLU A 100 -22.16 9.95 12.80
CA GLU A 100 -21.26 10.09 11.64
C GLU A 100 -20.21 11.21 11.79
N GLN A 101 -20.37 12.16 12.72
CA GLN A 101 -19.43 13.27 12.97
C GLN A 101 -18.63 13.12 14.26
N ARG A 102 -18.99 12.18 15.14
CA ARG A 102 -18.31 11.96 16.44
C ARG A 102 -16.82 11.71 16.28
N PHE A 103 -16.40 11.15 15.15
CA PHE A 103 -15.00 10.86 14.87
C PHE A 103 -14.10 12.11 14.85
N LEU A 104 -14.64 13.30 14.56
CA LEU A 104 -13.89 14.55 14.58
C LEU A 104 -13.26 14.82 15.96
N TYR A 105 -13.97 14.38 17.02
CA TYR A 105 -13.59 14.56 18.41
C TYR A 105 -12.97 13.31 19.04
N ALA A 106 -12.66 12.27 18.26
CA ALA A 106 -12.11 11.02 18.79
C ALA A 106 -10.62 11.12 19.14
N LEU A 107 -10.22 10.81 20.38
CA LEU A 107 -8.80 10.70 20.74
C LEU A 107 -8.21 9.39 20.18
N VAL A 108 -7.13 9.49 19.41
CA VAL A 108 -6.36 8.32 18.94
C VAL A 108 -5.09 8.23 19.75
N VAL A 109 -4.93 7.16 20.53
CA VAL A 109 -3.75 6.92 21.36
C VAL A 109 -2.97 5.74 20.80
N CYS A 110 -1.71 5.98 20.45
CA CYS A 110 -0.76 4.94 20.08
C CYS A 110 0.15 4.65 21.29
N MET A 111 0.51 3.38 21.50
CA MET A 111 1.37 2.99 22.62
C MET A 111 2.47 2.04 22.19
N ASP A 112 3.69 2.29 22.66
CA ASP A 112 4.79 1.35 22.47
C ASP A 112 5.89 1.48 23.55
N ALA A 113 6.82 0.53 23.58
CA ALA A 113 7.96 0.48 24.48
C ALA A 113 9.30 0.68 23.74
N ASN A 114 10.13 1.56 24.28
CA ASN A 114 11.49 1.80 23.81
C ASN A 114 12.53 1.16 24.74
N PHE A 115 13.20 0.11 24.26
CA PHE A 115 14.25 -0.62 24.98
C PHE A 115 15.66 -0.06 24.79
N ARG A 116 15.84 1.02 24.01
CA ARG A 116 17.14 1.72 23.90
C ARG A 116 17.37 2.69 25.06
N LEU A 117 16.30 3.23 25.64
CA LEU A 117 16.34 4.15 26.78
C LEU A 117 16.53 3.41 28.11
N LYS A 118 17.60 2.64 28.23
CA LYS A 118 17.97 1.89 29.44
C LYS A 118 18.52 2.82 30.53
N ASN A 119 18.45 2.40 31.79
CA ASN A 119 19.09 3.10 32.90
C ASN A 119 19.86 2.12 33.79
N GLN A 120 21.12 2.43 34.06
CA GLN A 120 21.95 1.65 34.97
C GLN A 120 21.70 2.03 36.44
N LEU A 121 21.92 1.07 37.32
CA LEU A 121 21.78 1.26 38.76
C LEU A 121 23.02 1.96 39.34
N VAL A 122 23.17 3.27 39.06
CA VAL A 122 24.35 4.08 39.47
C VAL A 122 24.09 5.01 40.66
N SER A 123 22.82 5.27 40.97
CA SER A 123 22.36 6.14 42.07
C SER A 123 20.95 5.71 42.52
N ASN A 124 20.37 6.40 43.49
CA ASN A 124 19.01 6.23 43.99
C ASN A 124 18.26 7.57 44.06
N TYR A 125 16.95 7.51 44.25
CA TYR A 125 16.11 8.71 44.30
C TYR A 125 16.30 9.56 45.56
N SER A 126 16.85 9.02 46.65
CA SER A 126 17.16 9.83 47.84
C SER A 126 18.34 10.77 47.55
N ALA A 127 19.32 10.31 46.76
CA ALA A 127 20.46 11.12 46.34
C ALA A 127 20.18 11.97 45.09
N ASP A 128 19.22 11.55 44.25
CA ASP A 128 18.83 12.21 43.01
C ASP A 128 17.30 12.15 42.82
N PRO A 129 16.55 13.01 43.53
CA PRO A 129 15.08 12.96 43.55
C PRO A 129 14.42 13.48 42.28
N GLY A 130 15.15 14.20 41.42
CA GLY A 130 14.59 14.97 40.31
C GLY A 130 13.94 16.27 40.79
N LEU A 131 13.65 17.19 39.86
CA LEU A 131 13.10 18.51 40.20
C LEU A 131 11.61 18.65 39.93
N GLY A 132 11.02 17.81 39.06
CA GLY A 132 9.61 17.89 38.71
C GLY A 132 9.03 16.58 38.17
N ILE A 133 9.42 15.44 38.76
CA ILE A 133 8.92 14.12 38.35
C ILE A 133 7.38 14.11 38.46
N GLY A 134 6.71 13.80 37.36
CA GLY A 134 5.24 13.81 37.28
C GLY A 134 4.66 15.10 36.70
N TRP A 135 5.39 16.22 36.68
CA TRP A 135 4.83 17.51 36.26
C TRP A 135 4.69 17.67 34.74
N ALA A 136 5.28 16.79 33.93
CA ALA A 136 5.24 16.88 32.47
C ALA A 136 4.86 15.54 31.79
N TYR A 137 5.80 14.84 31.14
CA TYR A 137 5.50 13.66 30.33
C TYR A 137 5.72 12.36 31.09
N MET A 138 6.69 12.32 32.01
CA MET A 138 6.89 11.19 32.89
C MET A 138 5.72 11.07 33.89
N VAL A 139 5.25 9.85 34.16
CA VAL A 139 4.27 9.57 35.23
C VAL A 139 4.85 9.89 36.62
N ALA A 140 3.98 10.27 37.55
CA ALA A 140 4.35 10.38 38.96
C ALA A 140 4.88 9.04 39.49
N ARG A 141 6.07 9.06 40.12
CA ARG A 141 6.82 7.84 40.45
C ARG A 141 6.10 6.96 41.46
N GLU A 142 5.75 7.51 42.61
CA GLU A 142 5.28 6.74 43.76
C GLU A 142 4.00 5.94 43.48
N PRO A 143 2.91 6.53 42.96
CA PRO A 143 1.71 5.77 42.65
C PRO A 143 1.95 4.75 41.52
N TYR A 144 2.80 5.08 40.54
CA TYR A 144 3.16 4.16 39.46
C TYR A 144 3.94 2.94 39.95
N GLU A 145 5.00 3.14 40.74
CA GLU A 145 5.82 2.05 41.24
C GLU A 145 5.02 1.17 42.23
N ALA A 146 4.19 1.78 43.09
CA ALA A 146 3.29 1.04 43.97
C ALA A 146 2.31 0.16 43.18
N TYR A 147 1.71 0.68 42.11
CA TYR A 147 0.82 -0.09 41.25
C TYR A 147 1.55 -1.25 40.56
N VAL A 148 2.71 -0.99 39.95
CA VAL A 148 3.48 -2.03 39.25
C VAL A 148 3.93 -3.13 40.23
N LEU A 149 4.35 -2.77 41.45
CA LEU A 149 4.69 -3.73 42.50
C LEU A 149 3.48 -4.57 42.92
N SER A 150 2.29 -3.97 43.06
CA SER A 150 1.06 -4.70 43.40
C SER A 150 0.64 -5.75 42.36
N LYS A 151 1.22 -5.70 41.15
CA LYS A 151 0.96 -6.64 40.04
C LYS A 151 2.15 -7.54 39.72
N ALA A 152 3.18 -7.57 40.58
CA ALA A 152 4.44 -8.26 40.31
C ALA A 152 4.29 -9.79 40.13
N ASP A 153 3.29 -10.41 40.76
CA ASP A 153 3.06 -11.87 40.75
C ASP A 153 2.20 -12.37 39.58
N LYS A 154 1.63 -11.48 38.75
CA LYS A 154 0.84 -11.88 37.58
C LYS A 154 1.78 -12.18 36.40
N GLU A 155 1.71 -13.38 35.84
CA GLU A 155 2.44 -13.71 34.61
C GLU A 155 2.02 -12.78 33.47
N ALA A 156 2.96 -11.96 33.00
CA ALA A 156 2.74 -11.03 31.90
C ALA A 156 3.24 -11.66 30.60
N ILE A 157 2.39 -12.44 29.93
CA ILE A 157 2.70 -12.98 28.59
C ILE A 157 1.91 -12.17 27.56
N SER A 158 2.64 -11.40 26.73
CA SER A 158 2.09 -10.87 25.47
C SER A 158 1.85 -12.05 24.53
N THR A 159 0.63 -12.27 24.06
CA THR A 159 0.25 -13.40 23.21
C THR A 159 0.80 -13.34 21.77
N CYS A 160 1.42 -12.22 21.36
CA CYS A 160 1.96 -12.06 20.02
C CYS A 160 3.32 -12.77 19.85
N VAL A 161 3.33 -13.86 19.07
CA VAL A 161 4.47 -14.78 18.86
C VAL A 161 5.73 -14.06 18.33
N GLY A 162 5.58 -13.09 17.42
CA GLY A 162 6.71 -12.33 16.86
C GLY A 162 7.38 -11.38 17.86
N PHE A 163 6.58 -10.76 18.73
CA PHE A 163 7.08 -9.87 19.78
C PHE A 163 7.66 -10.63 20.97
N LEU A 164 7.14 -11.82 21.28
CA LEU A 164 7.68 -12.73 22.30
C LEU A 164 9.15 -13.06 22.03
N ALA A 165 9.53 -13.35 20.78
CA ALA A 165 10.91 -13.65 20.41
C ALA A 165 11.86 -12.45 20.61
N LEU A 166 11.43 -11.23 20.25
CA LEU A 166 12.19 -10.00 20.47
C LEU A 166 12.28 -9.63 21.96
N ALA A 167 11.18 -9.75 22.71
CA ALA A 167 11.13 -9.49 24.14
C ALA A 167 12.02 -10.46 24.94
N HIS A 168 12.05 -11.74 24.55
CA HIS A 168 12.95 -12.74 25.15
C HIS A 168 14.43 -12.48 24.82
N ALA A 169 14.75 -12.02 23.61
CA ALA A 169 16.13 -11.68 23.23
C ALA A 169 16.65 -10.44 23.98
N LEU A 170 15.80 -9.42 24.18
CA LEU A 170 16.18 -8.17 24.84
C LEU A 170 16.27 -8.28 26.38
N THR A 171 15.58 -9.25 26.99
CA THR A 171 15.58 -9.48 28.44
C THR A 171 16.75 -10.36 28.94
N ARG A 172 17.59 -10.89 28.05
CA ARG A 172 18.77 -11.68 28.42
C ARG A 172 19.91 -10.86 29.08
N PHE A 173 19.93 -9.52 28.95
CA PHE A 173 21.00 -8.64 29.45
C PHE A 173 20.53 -7.60 30.48
N VAL A 174 19.80 -8.02 31.51
CA VAL A 174 19.16 -7.12 32.50
C VAL A 174 20.02 -6.85 33.75
N ARG A 175 21.09 -7.62 33.98
CA ARG A 175 21.94 -7.47 35.18
C ARG A 175 22.60 -6.08 35.22
N GLY A 176 22.41 -5.35 36.33
CA GLY A 176 22.96 -4.00 36.55
C GLY A 176 22.10 -2.85 36.02
N LEU A 177 20.91 -3.12 35.46
CA LEU A 177 19.96 -2.09 35.05
C LEU A 177 18.91 -1.83 36.12
N ARG A 178 18.60 -0.55 36.35
CA ARG A 178 17.41 -0.12 37.11
C ARG A 178 16.15 -0.23 36.24
N TYR A 179 16.26 0.22 34.99
CA TYR A 179 15.17 0.18 34.01
C TYR A 179 15.66 -0.38 32.68
N THR A 180 14.86 -1.25 32.09
CA THR A 180 15.14 -1.91 30.80
C THR A 180 14.72 -1.07 29.59
N GLY A 181 13.95 0.00 29.82
CA GLY A 181 13.43 0.88 28.79
C GLY A 181 12.37 1.83 29.35
N VAL A 182 11.59 2.43 28.46
CA VAL A 182 10.41 3.25 28.79
C VAL A 182 9.23 2.83 27.92
N GLY A 183 8.02 2.87 28.48
CA GLY A 183 6.76 2.82 27.73
C GLY A 183 6.27 4.23 27.45
N GLY A 184 5.57 4.44 26.34
CA GLY A 184 5.04 5.73 25.93
C GLY A 184 3.64 5.63 25.33
N ALA A 185 2.82 6.66 25.57
CA ALA A 185 1.52 6.90 24.98
C ALA A 185 1.55 8.24 24.20
N PHE A 186 1.04 8.21 22.97
CA PHE A 186 1.18 9.29 22.01
C PHE A 186 -0.14 9.59 21.33
N CYS A 187 -0.34 10.85 20.95
CA CYS A 187 -1.40 11.22 20.03
C CYS A 187 -1.09 10.69 18.63
N GLY A 188 -1.96 9.79 18.13
CA GLY A 188 -1.87 9.22 16.78
C GLY A 188 -2.03 10.25 15.65
N ARG A 189 -2.65 11.41 15.93
CA ARG A 189 -2.90 12.47 14.94
C ARG A 189 -1.79 13.52 14.88
N GLY A 190 -1.38 14.01 16.05
CA GLY A 190 -0.43 15.13 16.18
C GLY A 190 1.03 14.69 16.37
N GLU A 191 1.29 13.40 16.54
CA GLU A 191 2.62 12.84 16.80
C GLU A 191 3.31 13.44 18.04
N MET A 192 2.49 13.79 19.02
CA MET A 192 2.90 14.40 20.28
C MET A 192 2.75 13.41 21.42
N ILE A 193 3.68 13.48 22.37
CA ILE A 193 3.67 12.69 23.59
C ILE A 193 2.58 13.24 24.50
N LEU A 194 1.75 12.37 25.07
CA LEU A 194 0.66 12.79 25.95
C LEU A 194 1.19 13.17 27.36
N PRO A 195 0.53 14.10 28.07
CA PRO A 195 0.85 14.41 29.47
C PRO A 195 0.83 13.15 30.32
N ASN A 196 1.82 12.98 31.20
CA ASN A 196 2.04 11.75 31.97
C ASN A 196 1.97 10.45 31.15
N GLY A 197 2.26 10.53 29.85
CA GLY A 197 2.18 9.41 28.93
C GLY A 197 3.45 8.57 28.85
N VAL A 198 4.45 8.78 29.71
CA VAL A 198 5.71 8.02 29.67
C VAL A 198 6.04 7.41 31.03
N GLY A 199 6.37 6.13 31.05
CA GLY A 199 6.72 5.40 32.27
C GLY A 199 7.95 4.52 32.11
N ASN A 200 8.76 4.41 33.15
CA ASN A 200 9.92 3.51 33.15
C ASN A 200 9.49 2.04 33.19
N LEU A 201 10.22 1.18 32.48
CA LEU A 201 9.99 -0.26 32.46
C LEU A 201 11.00 -0.99 33.36
N GLN A 202 10.56 -1.43 34.53
CA GLN A 202 11.43 -2.14 35.50
C GLN A 202 12.01 -3.42 34.88
N LYS A 203 11.17 -4.23 34.22
CA LYS A 203 11.61 -5.47 33.55
C LYS A 203 10.74 -5.80 32.34
N GLY A 204 11.17 -5.35 31.16
CA GLY A 204 10.46 -5.56 29.91
C GLY A 204 9.16 -4.76 29.81
N LYS A 205 8.47 -4.89 28.67
CA LYS A 205 7.11 -4.37 28.48
C LYS A 205 6.14 -5.32 29.17
N ARG A 206 5.55 -4.91 30.30
CA ARG A 206 4.49 -5.65 31.02
C ARG A 206 3.17 -4.90 30.87
N TYR A 207 2.05 -5.62 30.92
CA TYR A 207 0.71 -5.02 30.92
C TYR A 207 0.53 -3.98 32.03
N ALA A 208 0.92 -4.31 33.27
CA ALA A 208 0.84 -3.36 34.39
C ALA A 208 1.54 -2.01 34.12
N ASN A 209 2.68 -2.02 33.42
CA ASN A 209 3.35 -0.77 33.05
C ASN A 209 2.54 0.00 32.00
N MET A 210 2.16 -0.66 30.91
CA MET A 210 1.48 -0.01 29.78
C MET A 210 0.06 0.45 30.15
N ASP A 211 -0.68 -0.32 30.93
CA ASP A 211 -2.04 0.01 31.37
C ASP A 211 -2.04 1.26 32.25
N TYR A 212 -1.08 1.39 33.17
CA TYR A 212 -0.97 2.57 34.02
C TYR A 212 -0.59 3.81 33.19
N ILE A 213 0.36 3.67 32.26
CA ILE A 213 0.76 4.74 31.35
C ILE A 213 -0.43 5.20 30.50
N PHE A 214 -1.19 4.25 29.95
CA PHE A 214 -2.41 4.54 29.19
C PHE A 214 -3.42 5.29 30.04
N ALA A 215 -3.76 4.75 31.22
CA ALA A 215 -4.72 5.34 32.13
C ALA A 215 -4.33 6.76 32.55
N SER A 216 -3.04 6.98 32.83
CA SER A 216 -2.50 8.31 33.14
C SER A 216 -2.65 9.27 31.96
N ALA A 217 -2.33 8.83 30.75
CA ALA A 217 -2.39 9.65 29.55
C ALA A 217 -3.83 10.05 29.15
N VAL A 218 -4.82 9.21 29.44
CA VAL A 218 -6.23 9.47 29.11
C VAL A 218 -7.04 10.00 30.29
N GLN A 219 -6.44 10.18 31.47
CA GLN A 219 -7.15 10.59 32.69
C GLN A 219 -7.89 11.92 32.54
N ALA A 220 -7.31 12.86 31.78
CA ALA A 220 -7.93 14.16 31.49
C ALA A 220 -9.02 14.10 30.40
N SER A 221 -9.23 12.94 29.77
CA SER A 221 -10.20 12.75 28.69
C SER A 221 -11.45 12.04 29.20
N LYS A 222 -12.63 12.46 28.75
CA LYS A 222 -13.90 11.76 29.01
C LYS A 222 -13.95 10.52 28.12
N LEU A 223 -13.58 9.36 28.67
CA LEU A 223 -13.63 8.09 27.94
C LEU A 223 -15.08 7.60 27.84
N ILE A 224 -15.65 7.65 26.62
CA ILE A 224 -17.01 7.17 26.34
C ILE A 224 -16.97 5.76 25.74
N GLU A 225 -16.09 5.53 24.77
CA GLU A 225 -15.92 4.26 24.08
C GLU A 225 -14.46 4.09 23.64
N ALA A 226 -13.94 2.86 23.70
CA ALA A 226 -12.59 2.51 23.28
C ALA A 226 -12.63 1.44 22.18
N ARG A 227 -11.90 1.68 21.08
CA ARG A 227 -11.79 0.75 19.95
C ARG A 227 -10.34 0.30 19.80
N PRO A 228 -10.03 -1.00 19.97
CA PRO A 228 -8.67 -1.50 19.77
C PRO A 228 -8.34 -1.55 18.28
N LEU A 229 -7.14 -1.09 17.91
CA LEU A 229 -6.64 -1.14 16.53
C LEU A 229 -5.17 -1.59 16.52
N ILE A 230 -4.79 -2.29 15.46
CA ILE A 230 -3.42 -2.80 15.25
C ILE A 230 -2.72 -1.89 14.23
N PRO A 231 -1.56 -1.28 14.57
CA PRO A 231 -0.79 -0.46 13.64
C PRO A 231 -0.46 -1.20 12.32
N LYS A 232 -0.44 -0.47 11.20
CA LYS A 232 -0.39 -1.06 9.85
C LYS A 232 0.88 -1.86 9.55
N PHE A 233 2.02 -1.51 10.14
CA PHE A 233 3.26 -2.26 10.00
C PHE A 233 3.23 -3.57 10.77
N HIS A 234 2.47 -3.62 11.87
CA HIS A 234 2.33 -4.81 12.70
C HIS A 234 1.25 -5.75 12.20
N GLU A 235 0.22 -5.25 11.50
CA GLU A 235 -0.89 -6.04 10.92
C GLU A 235 -0.42 -7.34 10.23
N PRO A 236 0.63 -7.37 9.38
CA PRO A 236 1.08 -8.61 8.74
C PRO A 236 1.73 -9.64 9.68
N ALA A 237 2.23 -9.22 10.85
CA ALA A 237 2.81 -10.12 11.85
C ALA A 237 1.75 -10.85 12.69
N HIS A 238 0.48 -10.48 12.50
CA HIS A 238 -0.68 -11.01 13.17
C HIS A 238 -1.43 -11.89 12.15
N GLU A 239 -1.15 -13.19 12.13
CA GLU A 239 -1.73 -14.17 11.19
C GLU A 239 -2.99 -14.88 11.75
N GLU A 240 -3.80 -14.21 12.59
CA GLU A 240 -4.97 -14.86 13.21
C GLU A 240 -6.29 -14.51 12.52
N LYS A 241 -7.31 -15.36 12.72
CA LYS A 241 -8.64 -15.18 12.12
C LYS A 241 -9.31 -13.91 12.67
N ASN A 242 -10.03 -13.19 11.80
CA ASN A 242 -10.83 -11.99 12.12
C ASN A 242 -10.02 -10.75 12.51
N HIS A 243 -8.76 -10.65 12.10
CA HIS A 243 -7.93 -9.47 12.38
C HIS A 243 -8.32 -8.23 11.57
N GLU A 244 -9.11 -8.38 10.51
CA GLU A 244 -9.63 -7.26 9.71
C GLU A 244 -10.42 -6.26 10.58
N GLN A 245 -11.06 -6.72 11.67
CA GLN A 245 -11.78 -5.83 12.59
C GLN A 245 -10.87 -4.80 13.28
N PHE A 246 -9.59 -5.13 13.49
CA PHE A 246 -8.63 -4.26 14.16
C PHE A 246 -7.78 -3.42 13.18
N SER A 247 -8.05 -3.50 11.88
CA SER A 247 -7.24 -2.84 10.87
C SER A 247 -7.53 -1.34 10.76
N PHE A 248 -6.51 -0.49 10.86
CA PHE A 248 -6.61 0.94 10.50
C PHE A 248 -7.01 1.17 9.03
N ASN A 249 -6.93 0.15 8.16
CA ASN A 249 -7.37 0.28 6.76
C ASN A 249 -8.89 0.19 6.60
N PHE A 250 -9.59 -0.38 7.58
CA PHE A 250 -11.02 -0.65 7.54
C PHE A 250 -11.81 0.04 8.65
N ALA A 251 -11.14 0.49 9.73
CA ALA A 251 -11.77 1.25 10.79
C ALA A 251 -12.29 2.62 10.31
N ILE A 252 -13.51 2.96 10.73
CA ILE A 252 -14.14 4.27 10.52
C ILE A 252 -13.67 5.28 11.56
N GLY A 253 -13.54 6.53 11.12
CA GLY A 253 -13.29 7.68 11.98
C GLY A 253 -11.83 7.86 12.37
N VAL A 254 -10.90 7.23 11.63
CA VAL A 254 -9.45 7.35 11.85
C VAL A 254 -8.72 7.98 10.67
N GLY A 255 -9.43 8.32 9.59
CA GLY A 255 -8.87 8.93 8.39
C GLY A 255 -7.73 8.09 7.81
N LYS A 256 -6.56 8.70 7.61
CA LYS A 256 -5.36 8.03 7.09
C LYS A 256 -4.33 7.69 8.16
N THR A 257 -4.68 7.75 9.44
CA THR A 257 -3.80 7.36 10.53
C THR A 257 -3.25 5.94 10.34
N ASP A 258 -1.95 5.75 10.59
CA ASP A 258 -1.25 4.47 10.40
C ASP A 258 -0.98 3.71 11.71
N GLY A 259 -1.05 4.39 12.85
CA GLY A 259 -0.76 3.84 14.17
C GLY A 259 0.74 3.79 14.51
N GLU A 260 1.63 4.18 13.60
CA GLU A 260 3.10 4.03 13.67
C GLU A 260 3.80 5.27 14.27
N VAL A 261 3.04 6.10 15.00
CA VAL A 261 3.56 7.28 15.69
C VAL A 261 4.66 6.94 16.69
N PRO A 262 4.53 5.89 17.54
CA PRO A 262 5.55 5.58 18.53
C PRO A 262 6.94 5.39 17.90
N GLU A 263 7.02 4.72 16.77
CA GLU A 263 8.25 4.42 16.03
C GLU A 263 8.93 5.71 15.57
N ARG A 264 8.15 6.68 15.05
CA ARG A 264 8.65 8.00 14.63
C ARG A 264 9.16 8.83 15.81
N VAL A 265 8.43 8.82 16.94
CA VAL A 265 8.85 9.53 18.16
C VAL A 265 10.11 8.87 18.73
N TRP A 266 10.16 7.54 18.81
CA TRP A 266 11.31 6.80 19.31
C TRP A 266 12.54 6.98 18.45
N ALA A 267 12.42 7.04 17.12
CA ALA A 267 13.54 7.34 16.23
C ALA A 267 14.28 8.63 16.64
N GLY A 268 13.54 9.70 16.96
CA GLY A 268 14.11 10.97 17.43
C GLY A 268 14.73 10.94 18.83
N HIS A 269 14.32 9.99 19.68
CA HIS A 269 14.77 9.90 21.08
C HIS A 269 15.80 8.80 21.32
N ASN A 270 15.98 7.86 20.38
CA ASN A 270 16.89 6.73 20.52
C ASN A 270 18.35 7.15 20.78
N GLY A 271 18.77 8.33 20.30
CA GLY A 271 20.09 8.90 20.59
C GLY A 271 20.33 9.19 22.07
N LEU A 272 19.27 9.37 22.87
CA LEU A 272 19.37 9.60 24.32
C LEU A 272 19.78 8.35 25.10
N GLY A 273 19.71 7.18 24.48
CA GLY A 273 20.07 5.91 25.13
C GLY A 273 21.51 5.91 25.65
N GLY A 274 22.45 6.59 24.97
CA GLY A 274 23.82 6.72 25.46
C GLY A 274 23.96 7.70 26.62
N SER A 275 23.42 8.92 26.45
CA SER A 275 23.62 10.04 27.37
C SER A 275 22.83 9.93 28.68
N THR A 276 21.70 9.21 28.68
CA THR A 276 20.85 9.04 29.87
C THR A 276 21.09 7.73 30.64
N LYS A 277 21.83 6.78 30.05
CA LYS A 277 22.03 5.45 30.65
C LYS A 277 22.75 5.48 31.99
N MET A 278 23.75 6.36 32.13
CA MET A 278 24.58 6.52 33.32
C MET A 278 24.10 7.64 34.26
N GLN A 279 22.92 8.20 34.01
CA GLN A 279 22.37 9.25 34.87
C GLN A 279 21.68 8.64 36.08
N GLY A 280 21.67 9.40 37.18
CA GLY A 280 20.81 9.09 38.31
C GLY A 280 19.32 9.11 37.90
N PRO A 281 18.46 8.46 38.67
CA PRO A 281 17.09 8.18 38.24
C PRO A 281 16.22 9.45 38.14
N GLY A 282 16.42 10.46 38.99
CA GLY A 282 15.66 11.71 38.96
C GLY A 282 16.15 12.67 37.88
N SER A 283 17.46 12.90 37.81
CA SER A 283 18.09 13.69 36.75
C SER A 283 17.76 13.15 35.36
N ARG A 284 17.67 11.81 35.22
CA ARG A 284 17.24 11.17 33.97
C ARG A 284 15.81 11.54 33.58
N HIS A 285 14.87 11.56 34.53
CA HIS A 285 13.49 11.99 34.27
C HIS A 285 13.46 13.42 33.77
N ASP A 286 14.13 14.34 34.47
CA ASP A 286 14.18 15.76 34.08
C ASP A 286 14.75 15.95 32.66
N VAL A 287 15.79 15.18 32.30
CA VAL A 287 16.38 15.21 30.95
C VAL A 287 15.41 14.65 29.90
N LEU A 288 14.72 13.55 30.18
CA LEU A 288 13.73 12.98 29.27
C LEU A 288 12.56 13.92 29.04
N ASP A 289 11.98 14.49 30.10
CA ASP A 289 10.90 15.48 30.01
C ASP A 289 11.28 16.70 29.17
N ASP A 290 12.52 17.19 29.32
CA ASP A 290 13.04 18.30 28.52
C ASP A 290 13.12 17.96 27.02
N HIS A 291 13.58 16.76 26.68
CA HIS A 291 13.62 16.29 25.29
C HIS A 291 12.24 16.02 24.69
N PHE A 292 11.34 15.41 25.45
CA PHE A 292 9.95 15.19 25.06
C PHE A 292 9.23 16.53 24.86
N GLY A 293 9.47 17.50 25.74
CA GLY A 293 8.96 18.85 25.62
C GLY A 293 9.49 19.58 24.40
N PHE A 294 10.77 19.39 24.06
CA PHE A 294 11.34 19.93 22.83
C PHE A 294 10.70 19.31 21.58
N TRP A 295 10.51 18.00 21.54
CA TRP A 295 9.81 17.32 20.44
C TRP A 295 8.39 17.86 20.25
N ASN A 296 7.61 17.91 21.33
CA ASN A 296 6.24 18.42 21.29
C ASN A 296 6.20 19.89 20.86
N TRP A 297 7.16 20.72 21.30
CA TRP A 297 7.25 22.11 20.87
C TRP A 297 7.52 22.23 19.36
N GLN A 298 8.43 21.41 18.82
CA GLN A 298 8.69 21.39 17.37
C GLN A 298 7.44 20.95 16.58
N LYS A 299 6.73 19.92 17.06
CA LYS A 299 5.47 19.47 16.45
C LYS A 299 4.40 20.55 16.50
N TYR A 300 4.25 21.21 17.64
CA TYR A 300 3.31 22.33 17.82
C TYR A 300 3.60 23.47 16.84
N CYS A 301 4.84 23.96 16.78
CA CYS A 301 5.22 25.07 15.90
C CYS A 301 5.11 24.72 14.41
N GLY A 302 5.40 23.46 14.03
CA GLY A 302 5.32 23.00 12.64
C GLY A 302 3.90 22.60 12.19
N MET A 303 2.94 22.50 13.12
CA MET A 303 1.65 21.85 12.89
C MET A 303 0.89 22.46 11.71
N GLY A 304 0.77 23.79 11.63
CA GLY A 304 0.04 24.46 10.55
C GLY A 304 0.59 24.12 9.16
N THR A 305 1.91 24.16 8.99
CA THR A 305 2.58 23.81 7.72
C THR A 305 2.37 22.34 7.37
N THR A 306 2.46 21.45 8.36
CA THR A 306 2.25 20.00 8.16
C THR A 306 0.79 19.70 7.79
N LEU A 307 -0.18 20.30 8.47
CA LEU A 307 -1.61 20.11 8.19
C LEU A 307 -1.96 20.61 6.78
N MET A 308 -1.53 21.81 6.40
CA MET A 308 -1.77 22.34 5.05
C MET A 308 -1.19 21.45 3.95
N ARG A 309 0.03 20.92 4.15
CA ARG A 309 0.64 19.96 3.23
C ARG A 309 -0.17 18.67 3.13
N ARG A 310 -0.56 18.11 4.27
CA ARG A 310 -1.39 16.89 4.33
C ARG A 310 -2.75 17.12 3.68
N TYR A 311 -3.37 18.28 3.88
CA TYR A 311 -4.68 18.63 3.32
C TYR A 311 -4.63 18.64 1.78
N LYS A 312 -3.64 19.32 1.19
CA LYS A 312 -3.45 19.32 -0.27
C LYS A 312 -3.29 17.91 -0.83
N ALA A 313 -2.47 17.07 -0.19
CA ALA A 313 -2.30 15.68 -0.58
C ALA A 313 -3.57 14.84 -0.39
N ALA A 314 -4.32 15.08 0.68
CA ALA A 314 -5.57 14.39 0.99
C ALA A 314 -6.66 14.71 -0.05
N VAL A 315 -6.77 15.96 -0.51
CA VAL A 315 -7.71 16.38 -1.56
C VAL A 315 -7.45 15.65 -2.88
N ILE A 316 -6.19 15.62 -3.33
CA ILE A 316 -5.80 14.92 -4.56
C ILE A 316 -6.15 13.43 -4.46
N GLU A 317 -5.78 12.81 -3.35
CA GLU A 317 -6.01 11.38 -3.15
C GLU A 317 -7.50 11.05 -2.98
N ARG A 318 -8.28 11.89 -2.28
CA ARG A 318 -9.74 11.71 -2.18
C ARG A 318 -10.36 11.70 -3.56
N ASN A 319 -10.03 12.69 -4.41
CA ASN A 319 -10.59 12.76 -5.75
C ASN A 319 -10.27 11.47 -6.53
N ARG A 320 -9.01 11.04 -6.52
CA ARG A 320 -8.60 9.79 -7.18
C ARG A 320 -9.35 8.56 -6.66
N GLN A 321 -9.47 8.42 -5.34
CA GLN A 321 -10.13 7.26 -4.72
C GLN A 321 -11.66 7.27 -4.94
N VAL A 322 -12.30 8.45 -4.89
CA VAL A 322 -13.73 8.61 -5.18
C VAL A 322 -14.02 8.24 -6.64
N GLU A 323 -13.22 8.75 -7.57
CA GLU A 323 -13.35 8.43 -8.99
C GLU A 323 -13.15 6.93 -9.26
N ALA A 324 -12.12 6.33 -8.65
CA ALA A 324 -11.85 4.91 -8.79
C ALA A 324 -12.99 4.04 -8.22
N HIS A 325 -13.53 4.39 -7.05
CA HIS A 325 -14.64 3.66 -6.44
C HIS A 325 -15.95 3.83 -7.20
N ARG A 326 -16.23 5.04 -7.71
CA ARG A 326 -17.40 5.29 -8.56
C ARG A 326 -17.35 4.41 -9.81
N GLY A 327 -16.24 4.45 -10.55
CA GLY A 327 -16.09 3.63 -11.75
C GLY A 327 -16.14 2.12 -11.48
N PHE A 328 -15.69 1.66 -10.31
CA PHE A 328 -15.86 0.26 -9.90
C PHE A 328 -17.32 -0.08 -9.56
N THR A 329 -18.02 0.83 -8.90
CA THR A 329 -19.44 0.64 -8.54
C THR A 329 -20.30 0.62 -9.80
N GLU A 330 -20.04 1.48 -10.78
CA GLU A 330 -20.77 1.52 -12.05
C GLU A 330 -20.56 0.28 -12.92
N SER A 331 -19.46 -0.47 -12.75
CA SER A 331 -19.19 -1.68 -13.54
C SER A 331 -19.81 -2.97 -12.98
N LEU A 332 -20.48 -2.88 -11.82
CA LEU A 332 -21.09 -4.01 -11.11
C LEU A 332 -22.63 -3.93 -11.10
N PRO A 333 -23.35 -5.07 -11.11
CA PRO A 333 -24.81 -5.07 -11.01
C PRO A 333 -25.34 -4.47 -9.70
N SER A 334 -26.34 -3.58 -9.81
CA SER A 334 -26.91 -2.83 -8.67
C SER A 334 -27.51 -3.71 -7.57
N ALA A 335 -28.08 -4.86 -7.93
CA ALA A 335 -28.66 -5.81 -6.97
C ALA A 335 -27.60 -6.36 -5.99
N MET A 336 -26.41 -6.72 -6.48
CA MET A 336 -25.32 -7.21 -5.63
C MET A 336 -24.76 -6.11 -4.73
N LEU A 337 -24.58 -4.90 -5.28
CA LEU A 337 -24.06 -3.75 -4.55
C LEU A 337 -24.94 -3.39 -3.35
N THR A 338 -26.26 -3.49 -3.49
CA THR A 338 -27.20 -3.23 -2.39
C THR A 338 -26.97 -4.21 -1.24
N THR A 339 -26.80 -5.50 -1.55
CA THR A 339 -26.48 -6.53 -0.54
C THR A 339 -25.12 -6.30 0.09
N TRP A 340 -24.09 -5.97 -0.70
CA TRP A 340 -22.74 -5.77 -0.20
C TRP A 340 -22.61 -4.51 0.67
N ASP A 341 -23.29 -3.43 0.31
CA ASP A 341 -23.33 -2.21 1.12
C ASP A 341 -24.02 -2.45 2.46
N ALA A 342 -25.12 -3.21 2.47
CA ALA A 342 -25.80 -3.60 3.71
C ALA A 342 -24.87 -4.37 4.67
N ILE A 343 -24.11 -5.34 4.17
CA ILE A 343 -23.11 -6.08 4.97
C ILE A 343 -22.05 -5.11 5.52
N CYS A 344 -21.57 -4.17 4.70
CA CYS A 344 -20.58 -3.19 5.15
C CYS A 344 -21.14 -2.27 6.24
N VAL A 345 -22.38 -1.77 6.08
CA VAL A 345 -23.04 -0.90 7.06
C VAL A 345 -23.26 -1.63 8.39
N GLU A 346 -23.73 -2.88 8.35
CA GLU A 346 -23.90 -3.71 9.55
C GLU A 346 -22.56 -3.96 10.24
N TRP A 347 -21.53 -4.33 9.47
CA TRP A 347 -20.18 -4.50 9.97
C TRP A 347 -19.64 -3.23 10.62
N ASP A 348 -19.85 -2.07 10.00
CA ASP A 348 -19.35 -0.78 10.45
C ASP A 348 -19.99 -0.36 11.79
N ALA A 349 -21.30 -0.62 11.96
CA ALA A 349 -22.06 -0.30 13.17
C ALA A 349 -21.82 -1.26 14.35
N ASP A 350 -21.32 -2.47 14.08
CA ASP A 350 -21.15 -3.50 15.11
C ASP A 350 -20.05 -3.16 16.14
N ARG A 351 -20.26 -3.55 17.39
CA ARG A 351 -19.33 -3.31 18.51
C ARG A 351 -18.21 -4.34 18.52
N PHE A 352 -17.15 -4.05 19.28
CA PHE A 352 -16.03 -4.97 19.44
C PHE A 352 -16.26 -5.96 20.61
N PRO A 353 -15.89 -7.24 20.45
CA PRO A 353 -15.43 -7.89 19.22
C PRO A 353 -16.59 -8.05 18.22
N LYS A 354 -16.30 -7.86 16.92
CA LYS A 354 -17.34 -7.90 15.88
C LYS A 354 -17.91 -9.30 15.71
N THR A 355 -19.23 -9.36 15.62
CA THR A 355 -20.07 -10.54 15.37
C THR A 355 -20.70 -10.53 13.98
N ALA A 356 -20.85 -9.34 13.38
CA ALA A 356 -21.35 -9.16 12.02
C ALA A 356 -20.48 -9.87 10.98
N ALA A 357 -21.07 -10.19 9.82
CA ALA A 357 -20.37 -10.85 8.73
C ALA A 357 -19.22 -9.97 8.21
N ASN A 358 -18.01 -10.53 8.09
CA ASN A 358 -16.82 -9.78 7.67
C ASN A 358 -16.84 -9.54 6.14
N PRO A 359 -17.05 -8.29 5.67
CA PRO A 359 -17.13 -8.01 4.24
C PRO A 359 -15.78 -8.17 3.54
N PHE A 360 -14.67 -8.08 4.27
CA PHE A 360 -13.29 -8.16 3.77
C PHE A 360 -12.72 -9.58 3.73
N ALA A 361 -13.42 -10.52 4.38
CA ALA A 361 -13.07 -11.92 4.34
C ALA A 361 -13.38 -12.48 2.95
N VAL A 362 -12.41 -13.22 2.42
CA VAL A 362 -12.57 -14.02 1.21
C VAL A 362 -12.64 -15.46 1.68
N CYS A 363 -13.82 -16.08 1.64
CA CYS A 363 -13.93 -17.53 1.83
C CYS A 363 -13.04 -18.20 0.78
N GLY A 364 -12.32 -19.25 1.19
CA GLY A 364 -11.38 -19.94 0.33
C GLY A 364 -12.10 -20.62 -0.83
N ALA A 365 -12.43 -19.86 -1.87
CA ALA A 365 -12.82 -20.35 -3.18
C ALA A 365 -11.56 -20.96 -3.82
N HIS A 366 -11.20 -22.14 -3.32
CA HIS A 366 -10.08 -22.90 -3.81
C HIS A 366 -10.50 -23.57 -5.11
N ILE A 367 -10.29 -22.89 -6.24
CA ILE A 367 -10.22 -23.62 -7.51
C ILE A 367 -8.93 -24.44 -7.44
N SER A 368 -9.07 -25.76 -7.37
CA SER A 368 -7.93 -26.66 -7.39
C SER A 368 -7.19 -26.51 -8.73
N GLN A 369 -5.87 -26.75 -8.73
CA GLN A 369 -5.07 -26.78 -9.96
C GLN A 369 -5.66 -27.71 -11.04
N ALA A 370 -6.40 -28.75 -10.62
CA ALA A 370 -7.13 -29.64 -11.51
C ALA A 370 -8.37 -28.96 -12.12
N ALA A 371 -9.18 -28.29 -11.31
CA ALA A 371 -10.35 -27.54 -11.79
C ALA A 371 -9.96 -26.39 -12.74
N VAL A 372 -8.83 -25.69 -12.50
CA VAL A 372 -8.30 -24.70 -13.46
C VAL A 372 -7.93 -25.35 -14.80
N LYS A 373 -7.25 -26.50 -14.76
CA LYS A 373 -6.89 -27.22 -15.99
C LYS A 373 -8.12 -27.72 -16.73
N GLU A 374 -9.14 -28.16 -16.01
CA GLU A 374 -10.42 -28.61 -16.55
C GLU A 374 -11.19 -27.47 -17.20
N GLN A 375 -11.29 -26.31 -16.54
CA GLN A 375 -11.90 -25.10 -17.11
C GLN A 375 -11.15 -24.65 -18.37
N LEU A 376 -9.82 -24.59 -18.34
CA LEU A 376 -9.00 -24.28 -19.51
C LEU A 376 -9.21 -25.30 -20.65
N ALA A 377 -9.33 -26.59 -20.32
CA ALA A 377 -9.59 -27.65 -21.30
C ALA A 377 -11.03 -27.60 -21.85
N LEU A 378 -12.01 -27.18 -21.04
CA LEU A 378 -13.40 -26.99 -21.45
C LEU A 378 -13.49 -25.81 -22.42
N GLU A 379 -12.86 -24.67 -22.11
CA GLU A 379 -12.78 -23.50 -22.99
C GLU A 379 -11.98 -23.77 -24.27
N GLU A 380 -11.00 -24.69 -24.24
CA GLU A 380 -10.29 -25.20 -25.42
C GLU A 380 -11.20 -26.12 -26.26
N LYS A 381 -12.01 -26.97 -25.62
CA LYS A 381 -13.00 -27.84 -26.29
C LYS A 381 -14.15 -27.06 -26.91
N GLU A 382 -14.69 -26.06 -26.21
CA GLU A 382 -15.74 -25.18 -26.72
C GLU A 382 -15.25 -24.34 -27.91
N ARG A 383 -13.98 -23.89 -27.87
CA ARG A 383 -13.34 -23.27 -29.04
C ARG A 383 -13.12 -24.25 -30.19
N ALA A 384 -12.82 -25.51 -29.91
CA ALA A 384 -12.70 -26.54 -30.93
C ALA A 384 -14.05 -26.95 -31.55
N GLN A 385 -15.17 -26.72 -30.84
CA GLN A 385 -16.52 -27.07 -31.27
C GLN A 385 -17.22 -25.98 -32.11
N LYS A 386 -16.69 -24.74 -32.15
CA LYS A 386 -17.23 -23.63 -32.96
C LYS A 386 -16.80 -23.66 -34.44
N ILE A 387 -16.60 -24.84 -35.02
CA ILE A 387 -16.37 -24.98 -36.46
C ILE A 387 -17.54 -25.78 -37.08
N PRO A 388 -18.58 -25.10 -37.59
CA PRO A 388 -19.42 -25.67 -38.63
C PRO A 388 -18.67 -25.54 -39.97
N ALA A 389 -18.45 -26.66 -40.64
CA ALA A 389 -18.21 -26.65 -42.07
C ALA A 389 -19.51 -26.31 -42.79
N LEU A 390 -19.44 -25.51 -43.85
CA LEU A 390 -20.00 -25.76 -45.19
C LEU A 390 -20.33 -24.47 -45.95
N HIS A 391 -20.10 -24.55 -47.25
CA HIS A 391 -20.07 -23.47 -48.22
C HIS A 391 -21.41 -22.72 -48.39
N ALA A 392 -21.32 -21.40 -48.28
CA ALA A 392 -21.95 -20.32 -49.06
C ALA A 392 -21.62 -19.01 -48.30
N THR A 393 -20.33 -18.67 -48.28
CA THR A 393 -19.77 -17.67 -47.36
C THR A 393 -20.28 -16.27 -47.71
N GLY A 394 -21.08 -15.64 -46.85
CA GLY A 394 -21.45 -14.21 -46.99
C GLY A 394 -20.34 -13.25 -46.51
N PRO A 395 -20.46 -11.93 -46.75
CA PRO A 395 -19.41 -10.94 -46.44
C PRO A 395 -18.95 -10.93 -44.98
N SER A 396 -19.89 -11.08 -44.03
CA SER A 396 -19.60 -11.09 -42.58
C SER A 396 -18.89 -12.37 -42.12
N VAL A 397 -19.26 -13.52 -42.66
CA VAL A 397 -18.62 -14.82 -42.39
C VAL A 397 -17.22 -14.85 -43.00
N TRP A 398 -17.06 -14.23 -44.18
CA TRP A 398 -15.75 -14.04 -44.79
C TRP A 398 -14.87 -13.16 -43.89
N LEU A 399 -15.30 -11.95 -43.50
CA LEU A 399 -14.53 -11.11 -42.58
C LEU A 399 -14.17 -11.82 -41.26
N ALA A 400 -15.09 -12.57 -40.66
CA ALA A 400 -14.83 -13.35 -39.46
C ALA A 400 -13.71 -14.40 -39.67
N MET A 401 -13.71 -15.10 -40.81
CA MET A 401 -12.63 -16.02 -41.18
C MET A 401 -11.28 -15.30 -41.33
N GLY A 402 -11.27 -14.08 -41.86
CA GLY A 402 -10.06 -13.25 -41.95
C GLY A 402 -9.50 -12.86 -40.58
N LEU A 403 -10.37 -12.46 -39.65
CA LEU A 403 -9.99 -12.14 -38.27
C LEU A 403 -9.47 -13.38 -37.51
N GLU A 404 -10.09 -14.54 -37.71
CA GLU A 404 -9.58 -15.81 -37.17
C GLU A 404 -8.20 -16.17 -37.73
N LEU A 405 -7.97 -15.91 -39.03
CA LEU A 405 -6.67 -16.12 -39.66
C LEU A 405 -5.61 -15.21 -39.05
N GLU A 406 -5.88 -13.92 -38.85
CA GLU A 406 -4.95 -13.04 -38.14
C GLU A 406 -4.65 -13.54 -36.71
N ASP A 407 -5.65 -14.05 -36.00
CA ASP A 407 -5.46 -14.64 -34.66
C ASP A 407 -4.63 -15.93 -34.70
N THR A 408 -4.77 -16.75 -35.74
CA THR A 408 -3.89 -17.91 -35.95
C THR A 408 -2.47 -17.50 -36.29
N GLN A 409 -2.26 -16.48 -37.14
CA GLN A 409 -0.94 -15.92 -37.44
C GLN A 409 -0.25 -15.41 -36.16
N ARG A 410 -0.95 -14.61 -35.33
CA ARG A 410 -0.44 -14.12 -34.04
C ARG A 410 -0.02 -15.28 -33.10
N ARG A 411 -0.87 -16.29 -32.94
CA ARG A 411 -0.56 -17.48 -32.11
C ARG A 411 0.66 -18.25 -32.62
N ILE A 412 0.82 -18.38 -33.94
CA ILE A 412 1.97 -19.06 -34.55
C ILE A 412 3.25 -18.22 -34.38
N ARG A 413 3.20 -16.89 -34.53
CA ARG A 413 4.34 -15.99 -34.25
C ARG A 413 4.84 -16.14 -32.82
N MET A 414 3.93 -16.16 -31.84
CA MET A 414 4.29 -16.37 -30.43
C MET A 414 4.95 -17.73 -30.18
N LYS A 415 4.41 -18.80 -30.78
CA LYS A 415 5.01 -20.14 -30.70
C LYS A 415 6.36 -20.23 -31.41
N ALA A 416 6.51 -19.56 -32.55
CA ALA A 416 7.76 -19.49 -33.29
C ALA A 416 8.84 -18.74 -32.50
N LYS A 417 8.48 -17.66 -31.81
CA LYS A 417 9.37 -16.94 -30.88
C LYS A 417 9.83 -17.85 -29.73
N ALA A 418 8.89 -18.48 -29.03
CA ALA A 418 9.20 -19.41 -27.94
C ALA A 418 10.06 -20.62 -28.38
N GLN A 419 9.90 -21.09 -29.62
CA GLN A 419 10.72 -22.16 -30.19
C GLN A 419 12.15 -21.70 -30.51
N ARG A 420 12.34 -20.44 -30.96
CA ARG A 420 13.67 -19.86 -31.18
C ARG A 420 14.45 -19.76 -29.87
N GLU A 421 13.77 -19.44 -28.77
CA GLU A 421 14.37 -19.31 -27.44
C GLU A 421 14.63 -20.67 -26.76
N SER A 422 13.76 -21.67 -26.99
CA SER A 422 13.86 -22.99 -26.36
C SER A 422 13.48 -24.12 -27.35
N PRO A 423 14.43 -24.55 -28.20
CA PRO A 423 14.16 -25.53 -29.24
C PRO A 423 13.94 -26.93 -28.68
N THR A 424 12.81 -27.55 -29.04
CA THR A 424 12.52 -28.97 -28.75
C THR A 424 11.92 -29.66 -29.97
N ALA A 425 12.27 -30.93 -30.22
CA ALA A 425 11.82 -31.68 -31.40
C ALA A 425 10.28 -31.74 -31.53
N HIS A 426 9.58 -31.99 -30.42
CA HIS A 426 8.11 -32.01 -30.39
C HIS A 426 7.49 -30.64 -30.70
N ARG A 427 8.11 -29.54 -30.23
CA ARG A 427 7.67 -28.18 -30.56
C ARG A 427 7.93 -27.81 -32.02
N THR A 428 9.02 -28.30 -32.61
CA THR A 428 9.30 -28.10 -34.04
C THR A 428 8.22 -28.75 -34.89
N GLN A 429 7.89 -30.01 -34.61
CA GLN A 429 6.89 -30.77 -35.37
C GLN A 429 5.50 -30.11 -35.27
N THR A 430 5.09 -29.72 -34.06
CA THR A 430 3.79 -29.05 -33.86
C THR A 430 3.73 -27.66 -34.52
N LEU A 431 4.84 -26.93 -34.59
CA LEU A 431 4.92 -25.66 -35.32
C LEU A 431 4.80 -25.89 -36.84
N THR A 432 5.48 -26.90 -37.39
CA THR A 432 5.41 -27.22 -38.83
C THR A 432 4.01 -27.65 -39.25
N GLU A 433 3.33 -28.47 -38.44
CA GLU A 433 1.94 -28.88 -38.68
C GLU A 433 0.99 -27.68 -38.68
N GLN A 434 1.16 -26.75 -37.72
CA GLN A 434 0.35 -25.53 -37.64
C GLN A 434 0.61 -24.57 -38.81
N ARG A 435 1.86 -24.43 -39.27
CA ARG A 435 2.19 -23.64 -40.47
C ARG A 435 1.59 -24.24 -41.74
N ALA A 436 1.60 -25.56 -41.88
CA ALA A 436 0.98 -26.25 -43.02
C ALA A 436 -0.55 -26.05 -43.03
N ALA A 437 -1.20 -26.17 -41.87
CA ALA A 437 -2.64 -25.91 -41.71
C ALA A 437 -2.98 -24.45 -42.02
N LEU A 438 -2.18 -23.49 -41.52
CA LEU A 438 -2.35 -22.07 -41.82
C LEU A 438 -2.20 -21.79 -43.33
N SER A 439 -1.19 -22.37 -43.98
CA SER A 439 -0.95 -22.19 -45.42
C SER A 439 -2.15 -22.64 -46.26
N LYS A 440 -2.77 -23.76 -45.89
CA LYS A 440 -4.00 -24.24 -46.53
C LYS A 440 -5.16 -23.25 -46.36
N ASN A 441 -5.33 -22.69 -45.17
CA ASN A 441 -6.42 -21.76 -44.91
C ASN A 441 -6.17 -20.38 -45.57
N VAL A 442 -4.92 -19.92 -45.65
CA VAL A 442 -4.55 -18.68 -46.37
C VAL A 442 -4.83 -18.82 -47.87
N LYS A 443 -4.52 -19.97 -48.49
CA LYS A 443 -4.88 -20.20 -49.91
C LYS A 443 -6.40 -20.18 -50.13
N ASN A 444 -7.18 -20.73 -49.20
CA ASN A 444 -8.64 -20.65 -49.25
C ASN A 444 -9.18 -19.23 -49.02
N TRP A 445 -8.48 -18.42 -48.22
CA TRP A 445 -8.80 -17.00 -48.03
C TRP A 445 -8.55 -16.19 -49.31
N GLU A 446 -7.41 -16.41 -49.95
CA GLU A 446 -7.00 -15.71 -51.17
C GLU A 446 -7.95 -15.97 -52.34
N SER A 447 -8.48 -17.18 -52.47
CA SER A 447 -9.44 -17.52 -53.54
C SER A 447 -10.78 -16.79 -53.39
N LEU A 448 -11.20 -16.47 -52.16
CA LEU A 448 -12.41 -15.71 -51.87
C LEU A 448 -12.18 -14.20 -51.83
N ARG A 449 -10.94 -13.76 -51.62
CA ARG A 449 -10.57 -12.33 -51.52
C ARG A 449 -10.85 -11.55 -52.79
N SER A 450 -10.67 -12.16 -53.96
CA SER A 450 -10.97 -11.53 -55.26
C SER A 450 -12.45 -11.20 -55.45
N ILE A 451 -13.35 -11.86 -54.72
CA ILE A 451 -14.80 -11.62 -54.77
C ILE A 451 -15.18 -10.40 -53.93
N TYR A 452 -14.56 -10.24 -52.76
CA TYR A 452 -14.92 -9.20 -51.78
C TYR A 452 -14.07 -7.92 -51.87
N ILE A 453 -12.86 -8.01 -52.43
CA ILE A 453 -11.95 -6.88 -52.65
C ILE A 453 -11.46 -6.90 -54.12
N PRO A 454 -12.34 -6.65 -55.11
CA PRO A 454 -11.99 -6.73 -56.52
C PRO A 454 -10.89 -5.73 -56.95
N GLY A 455 -10.82 -4.56 -56.31
CA GLY A 455 -9.80 -3.54 -56.63
C GLY A 455 -8.40 -3.84 -56.10
N LEU A 456 -8.20 -4.94 -55.36
CA LEU A 456 -6.89 -5.31 -54.82
C LEU A 456 -5.87 -5.65 -55.92
N LEU A 457 -6.30 -6.29 -57.01
CA LEU A 457 -5.45 -6.61 -58.15
C LEU A 457 -4.93 -5.33 -58.84
N GLN A 458 -5.78 -4.31 -58.95
CA GLN A 458 -5.41 -3.00 -59.46
C GLN A 458 -4.43 -2.28 -58.51
N TYR A 459 -4.66 -2.39 -57.20
CA TYR A 459 -3.74 -1.85 -56.20
C TYR A 459 -2.34 -2.47 -56.28
N HIS A 460 -2.23 -3.81 -56.41
CA HIS A 460 -0.94 -4.50 -56.52
C HIS A 460 -0.17 -4.09 -57.78
N THR A 461 -0.86 -4.00 -58.92
CA THR A 461 -0.25 -3.61 -60.19
C THR A 461 0.24 -2.17 -60.20
N GLU A 462 -0.51 -1.23 -59.60
CA GLU A 462 -0.11 0.18 -59.48
C GLU A 462 1.05 0.40 -58.51
N MET A 463 1.16 -0.42 -57.45
CA MET A 463 2.22 -0.31 -56.44
C MET A 463 3.51 -1.04 -56.81
N GLY A 464 3.57 -1.71 -57.97
CA GLY A 464 4.71 -2.55 -58.36
C GLY A 464 4.95 -3.74 -57.42
N LEU A 465 3.95 -4.09 -56.60
CA LEU A 465 3.98 -5.25 -55.72
C LEU A 465 3.66 -6.47 -56.60
N GLN A 466 4.69 -7.23 -56.98
CA GLN A 466 4.50 -8.46 -57.74
C GLN A 466 3.45 -9.34 -57.02
N SER A 467 2.44 -9.75 -57.78
CA SER A 467 1.52 -10.82 -57.37
C SER A 467 2.38 -11.98 -56.89
N SER A 468 2.19 -12.43 -55.65
CA SER A 468 2.86 -13.57 -55.05
C SER A 468 2.41 -14.88 -55.69
N THR A 469 2.59 -14.99 -56.99
CA THR A 469 2.32 -16.16 -57.82
C THR A 469 3.57 -16.38 -58.68
N GLY A 470 4.58 -17.00 -58.06
CA GLY A 470 5.71 -17.59 -58.76
C GLY A 470 6.92 -16.67 -58.97
N ALA A 471 7.68 -16.43 -57.91
CA ALA A 471 9.11 -16.18 -58.01
C ALA A 471 9.78 -16.74 -56.75
N GLU A 472 10.78 -17.59 -56.95
CA GLU A 472 11.68 -18.09 -55.91
C GLU A 472 12.45 -16.89 -55.35
N ASP A 473 11.93 -16.28 -54.29
CA ASP A 473 12.67 -15.30 -53.50
C ASP A 473 13.37 -16.08 -52.37
N GLU A 474 14.71 -16.07 -52.36
CA GLU A 474 15.59 -16.80 -51.44
C GLU A 474 15.54 -16.28 -49.98
N GLY A 475 14.42 -15.70 -49.57
CA GLY A 475 14.06 -15.48 -48.18
C GLY A 475 12.73 -16.17 -47.90
N GLU A 476 12.72 -17.23 -47.09
CA GLU A 476 11.49 -17.90 -46.63
C GLU A 476 10.51 -16.89 -45.99
N SER A 477 9.61 -16.29 -46.79
CA SER A 477 8.51 -15.50 -46.27
C SER A 477 7.57 -16.45 -45.53
N LYS A 478 7.54 -16.31 -44.20
CA LYS A 478 6.82 -17.25 -43.34
C LYS A 478 5.33 -17.03 -43.49
N VAL A 479 4.56 -18.12 -43.46
CA VAL A 479 3.09 -18.07 -43.65
C VAL A 479 2.42 -17.15 -42.62
N GLU A 480 2.98 -17.08 -41.41
CA GLU A 480 2.52 -16.18 -40.37
C GLU A 480 2.78 -14.69 -40.63
N ASP A 481 3.61 -14.32 -41.61
CA ASP A 481 3.96 -12.93 -41.94
C ASP A 481 3.25 -12.42 -43.23
N VAL A 482 2.48 -13.30 -43.89
CA VAL A 482 1.68 -12.96 -45.07
C VAL A 482 0.60 -11.93 -44.71
N ASN A 483 0.54 -10.83 -45.46
CA ASN A 483 -0.52 -9.84 -45.30
C ASN A 483 -1.84 -10.36 -45.90
N LEU A 484 -2.88 -10.49 -45.07
CA LEU A 484 -4.19 -10.97 -45.50
C LEU A 484 -4.97 -9.93 -46.33
N PHE A 485 -4.56 -8.66 -46.30
CA PHE A 485 -5.22 -7.51 -46.96
C PHE A 485 -6.70 -7.38 -46.59
N LEU A 486 -7.00 -7.36 -45.29
CA LEU A 486 -8.30 -6.91 -44.80
C LEU A 486 -8.50 -5.41 -45.16
N PRO A 487 -9.75 -4.92 -45.29
CA PRO A 487 -9.99 -3.53 -45.68
C PRO A 487 -9.32 -2.50 -44.75
N SER A 488 -9.21 -2.78 -43.44
CA SER A 488 -8.41 -1.97 -42.49
C SER A 488 -6.94 -1.78 -42.88
N ARG A 489 -6.33 -2.73 -43.60
CA ARG A 489 -4.92 -2.70 -44.05
C ARG A 489 -4.71 -1.99 -45.39
N LEU A 490 -5.78 -1.61 -46.08
CA LEU A 490 -5.70 -0.80 -47.30
C LEU A 490 -5.56 0.69 -46.96
N PRO A 491 -4.90 1.51 -47.81
CA PRO A 491 -4.88 2.97 -47.66
C PRO A 491 -6.29 3.56 -47.70
N ALA A 492 -6.58 4.55 -46.84
CA ALA A 492 -7.93 5.11 -46.66
C ALA A 492 -8.58 5.57 -47.98
N GLU A 493 -7.79 6.22 -48.85
CA GLU A 493 -8.23 6.75 -50.15
C GLU A 493 -8.74 5.69 -51.14
N ARG A 494 -8.34 4.43 -50.95
CA ARG A 494 -8.62 3.33 -51.89
C ARG A 494 -9.63 2.31 -51.37
N ARG A 495 -10.07 2.43 -50.11
CA ARG A 495 -10.95 1.44 -49.46
C ARG A 495 -12.34 1.36 -50.10
N GLU A 496 -12.94 2.51 -50.38
CA GLU A 496 -14.27 2.57 -51.02
C GLU A 496 -14.23 2.10 -52.47
N ALA A 497 -13.12 2.34 -53.18
CA ALA A 497 -12.95 1.90 -54.56
C ALA A 497 -12.56 0.42 -54.69
N ALA A 498 -11.89 -0.15 -53.69
CA ALA A 498 -11.36 -1.52 -53.75
C ALA A 498 -12.29 -2.59 -53.17
N CYS A 499 -13.18 -2.22 -52.24
CA CYS A 499 -14.04 -3.14 -51.49
C CYS A 499 -15.50 -3.10 -51.97
N VAL A 500 -16.23 -4.19 -51.76
CA VAL A 500 -17.68 -4.23 -51.95
C VAL A 500 -18.40 -3.33 -50.93
N GLU A 501 -19.51 -2.72 -51.33
CA GLU A 501 -20.32 -1.81 -50.50
C GLU A 501 -20.71 -2.43 -49.14
N GLY A 502 -20.59 -1.66 -48.06
CA GLY A 502 -20.93 -2.08 -46.69
C GLY A 502 -19.90 -2.99 -46.00
N LEU A 503 -18.83 -3.42 -46.68
CA LEU A 503 -17.79 -4.29 -46.09
C LEU A 503 -17.02 -3.61 -44.95
N LEU A 504 -16.75 -2.30 -45.10
CA LEU A 504 -16.04 -1.49 -44.09
C LEU A 504 -16.81 -1.37 -42.78
N ASP A 505 -18.13 -1.14 -42.87
CA ASP A 505 -19.00 -1.05 -41.69
C ASP A 505 -19.12 -2.38 -40.94
N MET A 506 -19.14 -3.49 -41.69
CA MET A 506 -19.14 -4.84 -41.13
C MET A 506 -17.83 -5.15 -40.41
N GLU A 507 -16.69 -4.79 -41.01
CA GLU A 507 -15.37 -4.97 -40.40
C GLU A 507 -15.21 -4.11 -39.14
N ALA A 508 -15.65 -2.85 -39.17
CA ALA A 508 -15.63 -1.97 -38.00
C ALA A 508 -16.47 -2.53 -36.82
N LYS A 509 -17.66 -3.08 -37.11
CA LYS A 509 -18.50 -3.75 -36.09
C LYS A 509 -17.81 -4.98 -35.51
N LEU A 510 -17.17 -5.80 -36.35
CA LEU A 510 -16.44 -6.98 -35.91
C LEU A 510 -15.22 -6.63 -35.07
N HIS A 511 -14.43 -5.62 -35.44
CA HIS A 511 -13.31 -5.16 -34.61
C HIS A 511 -13.77 -4.56 -33.29
N ARG A 512 -14.88 -3.82 -33.26
CA ARG A 512 -15.46 -3.34 -32.01
C ARG A 512 -15.88 -4.48 -31.09
N ALA A 513 -16.51 -5.53 -31.63
CA ALA A 513 -16.84 -6.74 -30.88
C ALA A 513 -15.57 -7.47 -30.40
N GLN A 514 -14.57 -7.61 -31.27
CA GLN A 514 -13.29 -8.23 -30.95
C GLN A 514 -12.56 -7.49 -29.82
N CYS A 515 -12.56 -6.15 -29.82
CA CYS A 515 -12.02 -5.35 -28.72
C CYS A 515 -12.72 -5.66 -27.38
N LEU A 516 -14.06 -5.71 -27.36
CA LEU A 516 -14.83 -6.00 -26.16
C LEU A 516 -14.58 -7.44 -25.67
N ASP A 517 -14.58 -8.41 -26.58
CA ASP A 517 -14.32 -9.81 -26.27
C ASP A 517 -12.89 -10.04 -25.75
N SER A 518 -11.88 -9.41 -26.38
CA SER A 518 -10.50 -9.47 -25.93
C SER A 518 -10.33 -8.85 -24.54
N LEU A 519 -11.00 -7.73 -24.24
CA LEU A 519 -11.01 -7.15 -22.89
C LEU A 519 -11.70 -8.07 -21.87
N ALA A 520 -12.82 -8.70 -22.23
CA ALA A 520 -13.52 -9.65 -21.37
C ALA A 520 -12.66 -10.89 -21.08
N VAL A 521 -11.97 -11.44 -22.09
CA VAL A 521 -11.03 -12.55 -21.92
C VAL A 521 -9.81 -12.13 -21.09
N LEU A 522 -9.27 -10.93 -21.33
CA LEU A 522 -8.17 -10.38 -20.54
C LEU A 522 -8.55 -10.28 -19.06
N CYS A 523 -9.70 -9.68 -18.77
CA CYS A 523 -10.22 -9.55 -17.41
C CYS A 523 -10.41 -10.93 -16.75
N ARG A 524 -11.11 -11.87 -17.39
CA ARG A 524 -11.27 -13.25 -16.88
C ARG A 524 -9.93 -13.93 -16.59
N THR A 525 -8.97 -13.79 -17.50
CA THR A 525 -7.62 -14.38 -17.34
C THR A 525 -6.85 -13.75 -16.19
N LEU A 526 -6.96 -12.43 -15.98
CA LEU A 526 -6.36 -11.73 -14.83
C LEU A 526 -7.04 -12.12 -13.50
N ARG A 527 -8.36 -12.37 -13.48
CA ARG A 527 -9.06 -12.92 -12.30
C ARG A 527 -8.48 -14.28 -11.92
N LEU A 528 -8.41 -15.19 -12.88
CA LEU A 528 -7.87 -16.53 -12.69
C LEU A 528 -6.43 -16.49 -12.16
N LYS A 529 -5.58 -15.66 -12.78
CA LYS A 529 -4.19 -15.46 -12.34
C LYS A 529 -4.09 -15.00 -10.89
N THR A 530 -4.95 -14.06 -10.49
CA THR A 530 -5.00 -13.52 -9.11
C THR A 530 -5.30 -14.62 -8.09
N ARG A 531 -6.29 -15.47 -8.37
CA ARG A 531 -6.64 -16.61 -7.50
C ARG A 531 -5.48 -17.59 -7.38
N MET A 532 -4.82 -17.91 -8.49
CA MET A 532 -3.67 -18.84 -8.49
C MET A 532 -2.50 -18.31 -7.67
N VAL A 533 -2.24 -17.00 -7.72
CA VAL A 533 -1.20 -16.36 -6.89
C VAL A 533 -1.57 -16.43 -5.40
N GLN A 534 -2.82 -16.11 -5.04
CA GLN A 534 -3.28 -16.21 -3.65
C GLN A 534 -3.23 -17.66 -3.13
N PHE A 535 -3.66 -18.62 -3.93
CA PHE A 535 -3.58 -20.05 -3.61
C PHE A 535 -2.13 -20.48 -3.36
N LYS A 536 -1.21 -20.12 -4.25
CA LYS A 536 0.22 -20.42 -4.09
C LYS A 536 0.76 -19.85 -2.78
N ASN A 537 0.47 -18.59 -2.49
CA ASN A 537 1.00 -17.92 -1.30
C ASN A 537 0.48 -18.56 0.00
N ARG A 538 -0.77 -19.00 0.03
CA ARG A 538 -1.37 -19.66 1.22
C ARG A 538 -0.93 -21.12 1.36
N ASN A 539 -0.98 -21.89 0.28
CA ASN A 539 -1.01 -23.36 0.35
C ASN A 539 0.26 -24.04 -0.14
N VAL A 540 1.08 -23.38 -0.97
CA VAL A 540 2.27 -24.00 -1.56
C VAL A 540 3.50 -23.65 -0.72
N ARG A 541 4.21 -24.69 -0.28
CA ARG A 541 5.48 -24.58 0.46
C ARG A 541 6.54 -25.44 -0.23
N GLY A 542 7.79 -24.98 -0.22
CA GLY A 542 8.92 -25.69 -0.82
C GLY A 542 9.15 -25.42 -2.32
N GLN A 543 10.40 -25.63 -2.74
CA GLN A 543 10.92 -25.18 -4.05
C GLN A 543 10.23 -25.89 -5.24
N ARG A 544 10.11 -27.21 -5.21
CA ARG A 544 9.56 -28.01 -6.33
C ARG A 544 8.09 -27.68 -6.63
N GLN A 545 7.24 -27.65 -5.61
CA GLN A 545 5.83 -27.29 -5.76
C GLN A 545 5.67 -25.80 -6.13
N GLY A 546 6.54 -24.94 -5.59
CA GLY A 546 6.61 -23.52 -5.93
C GLY A 546 6.90 -23.27 -7.41
N THR A 547 7.90 -23.97 -7.98
CA THR A 547 8.26 -23.86 -9.40
C THR A 547 7.14 -24.38 -10.31
N ARG A 548 6.51 -25.51 -9.98
CA ARG A 548 5.37 -26.05 -10.76
C ARG A 548 4.18 -25.10 -10.78
N SER A 549 3.90 -24.44 -9.65
CA SER A 549 2.82 -23.46 -9.54
C SER A 549 3.15 -22.17 -10.31
N ARG A 550 4.40 -21.70 -10.27
CA ARG A 550 4.87 -20.57 -11.09
C ARG A 550 4.69 -20.83 -12.59
N ALA A 551 5.18 -21.97 -13.09
CA ALA A 551 5.04 -22.33 -14.51
C ALA A 551 3.57 -22.40 -15.00
N LEU A 552 2.63 -22.68 -14.10
CA LEU A 552 1.20 -22.61 -14.42
C LEU A 552 0.67 -21.17 -14.45
N ILE A 553 1.05 -20.35 -13.48
CA ILE A 553 0.73 -18.92 -13.45
C ILE A 553 1.30 -18.23 -14.69
N ASP A 554 2.50 -18.60 -15.12
CA ASP A 554 3.15 -18.05 -16.32
C ASP A 554 2.38 -18.42 -17.60
N ARG A 555 1.83 -19.64 -17.70
CA ARG A 555 0.96 -20.01 -18.83
C ARG A 555 -0.32 -19.19 -18.89
N VAL A 556 -0.98 -18.97 -17.74
CA VAL A 556 -2.15 -18.09 -17.66
C VAL A 556 -1.77 -16.65 -18.01
N HIS A 557 -0.58 -16.20 -17.61
CA HIS A 557 -0.08 -14.88 -17.97
C HIS A 557 0.13 -14.73 -19.49
N GLN A 558 0.72 -15.73 -20.15
CA GLN A 558 0.91 -15.72 -21.60
C GLN A 558 -0.43 -15.65 -22.36
N ARG A 559 -1.47 -16.31 -21.84
CA ARG A 559 -2.83 -16.17 -22.39
C ARG A 559 -3.39 -14.74 -22.27
N ALA A 560 -3.10 -14.05 -21.16
CA ALA A 560 -3.47 -12.65 -20.99
C ALA A 560 -2.75 -11.76 -22.02
N LEU A 561 -1.45 -11.97 -22.25
CA LEU A 561 -0.67 -11.24 -23.26
C LEU A 561 -1.24 -11.44 -24.67
N GLY A 562 -1.64 -12.66 -25.03
CA GLY A 562 -2.30 -12.91 -26.32
C GLY A 562 -3.61 -12.10 -26.49
N SER A 563 -4.36 -11.91 -25.41
CA SER A 563 -5.59 -11.08 -25.44
C SER A 563 -5.28 -9.59 -25.55
N VAL A 564 -4.17 -9.13 -24.98
CA VAL A 564 -3.66 -7.74 -25.09
C VAL A 564 -3.27 -7.43 -26.52
N GLU A 565 -2.51 -8.32 -27.18
CA GLU A 565 -2.11 -8.16 -28.58
C GLU A 565 -3.31 -8.13 -29.51
N GLN A 566 -4.29 -9.02 -29.30
CA GLN A 566 -5.54 -9.04 -30.06
C GLN A 566 -6.32 -7.73 -29.90
N TYR A 567 -6.44 -7.20 -28.67
CA TYR A 567 -7.09 -5.92 -28.42
C TYR A 567 -6.38 -4.77 -29.14
N ARG A 568 -5.04 -4.71 -29.05
CA ARG A 568 -4.24 -3.64 -29.68
C ARG A 568 -4.39 -3.67 -31.20
N ALA A 569 -4.31 -4.84 -31.82
CA ALA A 569 -4.47 -5.00 -33.26
C ALA A 569 -5.90 -4.65 -33.72
N ALA A 570 -6.92 -5.14 -33.01
CA ALA A 570 -8.31 -4.83 -33.34
C ALA A 570 -8.63 -3.34 -33.18
N ARG A 571 -8.07 -2.68 -32.16
CA ARG A 571 -8.23 -1.24 -31.94
C ARG A 571 -7.52 -0.42 -33.03
N GLU A 572 -6.32 -0.82 -33.42
CA GLU A 572 -5.58 -0.18 -34.53
C GLU A 572 -6.37 -0.27 -35.84
N ALA A 573 -6.93 -1.44 -36.15
CA ALA A 573 -7.77 -1.64 -37.32
C ALA A 573 -9.09 -0.84 -37.26
N LEU A 574 -9.74 -0.79 -36.09
CA LEU A 574 -10.94 0.02 -35.88
C LEU A 574 -10.65 1.52 -36.04
N LEU A 575 -9.52 2.00 -35.52
CA LEU A 575 -9.07 3.38 -35.69
C LEU A 575 -8.76 3.69 -37.16
N ALA A 576 -8.16 2.73 -37.87
CA ALA A 576 -7.88 2.87 -39.29
C ALA A 576 -9.18 3.04 -40.10
N ILE A 577 -10.24 2.26 -39.82
CA ILE A 577 -11.51 2.31 -40.57
C ILE A 577 -12.39 3.49 -40.15
N SER A 578 -12.69 3.63 -38.85
CA SER A 578 -13.70 4.56 -38.35
C SER A 578 -13.15 5.93 -37.96
N GLY A 579 -11.82 6.08 -37.91
CA GLY A 579 -11.18 7.30 -37.44
C GLY A 579 -11.41 7.59 -35.94
N PRO A 580 -10.88 8.71 -35.44
CA PRO A 580 -11.09 9.14 -34.06
C PRO A 580 -12.55 9.53 -33.82
N GLY A 581 -13.13 9.11 -32.70
CA GLY A 581 -14.54 9.38 -32.38
C GLY A 581 -14.94 8.97 -30.97
N GLU A 582 -16.23 9.09 -30.64
CA GLU A 582 -16.75 8.84 -29.28
C GLU A 582 -16.50 7.40 -28.77
N TRP A 583 -16.30 6.44 -29.67
CA TRP A 583 -15.99 5.06 -29.33
C TRP A 583 -14.66 4.90 -28.58
N GLU A 584 -13.72 5.85 -28.72
CA GLU A 584 -12.43 5.84 -27.98
C GLU A 584 -12.60 6.08 -26.48
N ASN A 585 -13.72 6.70 -26.05
CA ASN A 585 -14.03 6.86 -24.62
C ASN A 585 -14.25 5.51 -23.93
N ALA A 586 -14.84 4.55 -24.65
CA ALA A 586 -15.06 3.18 -24.20
C ALA A 586 -13.86 2.28 -24.49
N LEU A 587 -13.20 2.42 -25.64
CA LEU A 587 -12.08 1.58 -26.07
C LEU A 587 -10.77 2.39 -26.14
N LYS A 588 -10.12 2.55 -24.98
CA LYS A 588 -8.90 3.36 -24.83
C LYS A 588 -7.64 2.63 -25.32
N PRO A 589 -6.56 3.35 -25.65
CA PRO A 589 -5.25 2.73 -25.87
C PRO A 589 -4.84 1.89 -24.65
N LEU A 590 -4.51 0.62 -24.85
CA LEU A 590 -4.17 -0.30 -23.76
C LEU A 590 -2.66 -0.27 -23.48
N LEU A 591 -2.28 0.46 -22.43
CA LEU A 591 -0.89 0.59 -22.00
C LEU A 591 -0.48 -0.62 -21.15
N ASN A 592 0.84 -0.91 -21.09
CA ASN A 592 1.34 -2.00 -20.23
C ASN A 592 1.00 -1.78 -18.75
N ALA A 593 0.97 -0.51 -18.32
CA ALA A 593 0.56 -0.12 -16.96
C ALA A 593 -0.90 -0.48 -16.64
N ASP A 594 -1.77 -0.61 -17.64
CA ASP A 594 -3.19 -0.94 -17.46
C ASP A 594 -3.44 -2.44 -17.25
N ILE A 595 -2.47 -3.30 -17.61
CA ILE A 595 -2.56 -4.77 -17.51
C ILE A 595 -2.31 -5.19 -16.06
N ARG A 596 -3.32 -4.96 -15.22
CA ARG A 596 -3.29 -5.17 -13.77
C ARG A 596 -4.54 -5.84 -13.27
N SER A 597 -4.39 -6.71 -12.28
CA SER A 597 -5.52 -7.20 -11.51
C SER A 597 -6.20 -6.05 -10.76
N TYR A 598 -7.46 -6.21 -10.39
CA TYR A 598 -8.15 -5.28 -9.48
C TYR A 598 -7.48 -5.22 -8.08
N VAL A 599 -6.62 -6.18 -7.75
CA VAL A 599 -5.82 -6.21 -6.50
C VAL A 599 -4.45 -5.52 -6.63
N ASP A 600 -3.98 -5.25 -7.85
CA ASP A 600 -2.61 -4.74 -8.06
C ASP A 600 -2.54 -3.20 -7.93
N PRO A 601 -1.56 -2.65 -7.18
CA PRO A 601 -1.42 -1.21 -7.01
C PRO A 601 -0.99 -0.49 -8.30
N GLU A 602 -1.35 0.80 -8.41
CA GLU A 602 -0.89 1.69 -9.48
C GLU A 602 0.57 2.11 -9.26
N GLY A 603 1.39 1.99 -10.32
CA GLY A 603 2.81 2.34 -10.31
C GLY A 603 3.69 1.26 -9.67
N ARG A 604 4.17 0.33 -10.50
CA ARG A 604 5.23 -0.62 -10.13
C ARG A 604 6.54 0.17 -10.06
N ARG A 605 7.04 0.49 -8.86
CA ARG A 605 8.38 1.05 -8.70
C ARG A 605 9.39 -0.07 -8.92
N LYS A 606 10.19 0.01 -9.98
CA LYS A 606 11.44 -0.75 -10.07
C LYS A 606 12.45 -0.01 -9.20
N ASP A 607 12.83 -0.58 -8.06
CA ASP A 607 13.89 -0.03 -7.25
C ASP A 607 15.22 -0.12 -8.02
N GLY A 608 15.79 1.03 -8.38
CA GLY A 608 17.20 1.11 -8.76
C GLY A 608 18.10 0.78 -7.57
N PRO A 609 19.39 0.45 -7.79
CA PRO A 609 20.30 0.05 -6.72
C PRO A 609 20.41 1.17 -5.67
N GLY A 610 20.00 0.83 -4.44
CA GLY A 610 19.73 1.79 -3.38
C GLY A 610 20.91 2.70 -3.02
N ARG A 611 20.63 4.00 -3.01
CA ARG A 611 21.39 4.97 -2.22
C ARG A 611 20.63 5.25 -0.91
N ARG A 612 21.34 5.02 0.20
CA ARG A 612 20.88 5.24 1.59
C ARG A 612 20.69 6.73 1.86
N GLU A 613 19.48 7.25 1.75
CA GLU A 613 19.10 8.52 2.37
C GLU A 613 17.80 8.38 3.16
N ILE A 614 17.71 9.15 4.24
CA ILE A 614 16.61 9.18 5.21
C ILE A 614 15.47 9.93 4.54
N TRP A 615 14.36 9.25 4.28
CA TRP A 615 13.17 9.88 3.68
C TRP A 615 12.49 10.78 4.72
N GLU A 616 12.73 12.08 4.63
CA GLU A 616 11.75 13.09 5.01
C GLU A 616 10.72 13.23 3.87
N ASP A 617 9.45 13.42 4.23
CA ASP A 617 8.34 13.60 3.31
C ASP A 617 8.64 14.69 2.26
N GLY A 618 8.72 14.34 0.96
CA GLY A 618 8.73 15.41 -0.05
C GLY A 618 9.28 15.18 -1.45
N HIS A 619 9.89 14.04 -1.79
CA HIS A 619 10.34 13.87 -3.19
C HIS A 619 9.20 13.43 -4.11
N ALA A 620 8.75 14.35 -4.97
CA ALA A 620 7.94 14.02 -6.13
C ALA A 620 8.71 13.04 -7.03
N PRO A 621 8.07 11.99 -7.56
CA PRO A 621 8.74 11.08 -8.47
C PRO A 621 9.17 11.85 -9.74
N SER A 622 10.43 11.69 -10.12
CA SER A 622 10.90 12.07 -11.45
C SER A 622 10.14 11.25 -12.49
N ASN A 623 9.53 11.92 -13.47
CA ASN A 623 8.99 11.29 -14.68
C ASN A 623 10.14 10.57 -15.39
N LEU A 624 10.21 9.25 -15.26
CA LEU A 624 10.96 8.40 -16.18
C LEU A 624 9.95 7.84 -17.17
N ASP A 625 10.22 8.04 -18.45
CA ASP A 625 9.35 7.68 -19.57
C ASP A 625 8.91 6.21 -19.49
N GLU A 626 7.64 5.98 -19.15
CA GLU A 626 7.00 4.66 -18.99
C GLU A 626 6.74 3.93 -20.32
N ALA A 627 7.28 4.43 -21.44
CA ALA A 627 6.92 3.96 -22.79
C ALA A 627 7.62 2.65 -23.22
N ASN A 628 8.74 2.27 -22.60
CA ASN A 628 9.56 1.13 -23.05
C ASN A 628 9.81 0.11 -21.92
N VAL A 629 8.79 -0.65 -21.55
CA VAL A 629 8.95 -1.86 -20.71
C VAL A 629 8.53 -3.08 -21.52
N ASP A 630 9.44 -4.04 -21.67
CA ASP A 630 9.21 -5.30 -22.39
C ASP A 630 7.98 -6.06 -21.84
N LEU A 631 7.17 -6.61 -22.75
CA LEU A 631 5.94 -7.39 -22.45
C LEU A 631 6.22 -8.63 -21.57
N GLU A 632 7.46 -9.12 -21.55
CA GLU A 632 7.91 -10.26 -20.75
C GLU A 632 8.25 -9.90 -19.30
N ASP A 633 8.47 -8.61 -19.01
CA ASP A 633 8.87 -8.10 -17.69
C ASP A 633 7.68 -7.54 -16.89
N ILE A 634 6.46 -7.93 -17.25
CA ILE A 634 5.23 -7.62 -16.50
C ILE A 634 5.17 -8.53 -15.26
N GLY A 635 6.16 -8.40 -14.36
CA GLY A 635 6.25 -9.11 -13.08
C GLY A 635 5.13 -8.72 -12.11
N THR A 636 3.96 -9.37 -12.22
CA THR A 636 2.84 -9.26 -11.25
C THR A 636 2.97 -10.27 -10.11
N PHE A 637 4.15 -10.88 -9.93
CA PHE A 637 4.42 -11.54 -8.67
C PHE A 637 4.61 -10.42 -7.63
N PRO A 638 4.08 -10.57 -6.40
CA PRO A 638 4.48 -9.67 -5.33
C PRO A 638 6.00 -9.71 -5.24
N GLU A 639 6.69 -8.61 -5.52
CA GLU A 639 8.07 -8.46 -5.06
C GLU A 639 8.07 -8.66 -3.54
N GLU A 640 9.14 -9.27 -3.03
CA GLU A 640 9.43 -9.20 -1.60
C GLU A 640 9.67 -7.73 -1.26
N ARG A 641 8.59 -7.06 -0.89
CA ARG A 641 8.63 -5.66 -0.46
C ARG A 641 9.65 -5.53 0.64
N GLY A 642 10.55 -4.56 0.49
CA GLY A 642 11.51 -4.25 1.54
C GLY A 642 10.76 -3.88 2.83
N ARG A 643 11.36 -4.13 4.00
CA ARG A 643 10.81 -3.77 5.33
C ARG A 643 10.33 -2.31 5.48
N ARG A 644 10.62 -1.42 4.53
CA ARG A 644 10.29 0.01 4.55
C ARG A 644 9.15 0.40 3.59
N GLU A 645 8.73 -0.50 2.72
CA GLU A 645 7.61 -0.26 1.83
C GLU A 645 6.32 -0.67 2.56
N GLY A 646 5.45 0.31 2.84
CA GLY A 646 4.16 0.03 3.46
C GLY A 646 3.31 -0.95 2.64
N THR A 647 2.14 -1.33 3.15
CA THR A 647 1.28 -2.35 2.51
C THR A 647 0.74 -1.95 1.13
N GLY A 648 0.97 -0.73 0.63
CA GLY A 648 0.58 -0.26 -0.71
C GLY A 648 -0.93 -0.16 -0.94
N ARG A 649 -1.74 -0.72 -0.04
CA ARG A 649 -3.21 -0.79 -0.10
C ARG A 649 -3.89 0.58 0.06
N THR A 650 -3.16 1.60 0.52
CA THR A 650 -3.69 2.95 0.79
C THR A 650 -3.90 3.81 -0.45
N LYS A 651 -3.21 3.53 -1.55
CA LYS A 651 -3.27 4.29 -2.82
C LYS A 651 -3.71 3.44 -4.02
N GLN A 652 -4.26 2.26 -3.76
CA GLN A 652 -4.66 1.32 -4.80
C GLN A 652 -5.84 1.86 -5.58
N THR A 653 -5.81 1.73 -6.90
CA THR A 653 -6.86 2.12 -7.84
C THR A 653 -7.04 1.05 -8.91
N MET A 654 -8.24 0.97 -9.47
CA MET A 654 -8.56 -0.01 -10.51
C MET A 654 -8.21 0.49 -11.91
N SER A 655 -7.60 -0.39 -12.70
CA SER A 655 -7.33 -0.13 -14.12
C SER A 655 -8.64 0.09 -14.90
N TRP A 656 -8.58 0.90 -15.96
CA TRP A 656 -9.75 1.22 -16.77
C TRP A 656 -10.35 0.02 -17.50
N ILE A 657 -9.56 -1.04 -17.74
CA ILE A 657 -10.03 -2.28 -18.38
C ILE A 657 -11.19 -2.94 -17.61
N TRP A 658 -11.30 -2.67 -16.31
CA TRP A 658 -12.36 -3.19 -15.45
C TRP A 658 -13.61 -2.30 -15.39
N ARG A 659 -13.59 -1.14 -16.08
CA ARG A 659 -14.72 -0.20 -16.18
C ARG A 659 -15.49 -0.35 -17.49
N VAL A 660 -14.98 -1.12 -18.45
CA VAL A 660 -15.55 -1.24 -19.80
C VAL A 660 -16.36 -2.54 -19.89
N GLY A 661 -17.68 -2.38 -19.95
CA GLY A 661 -18.65 -3.48 -19.95
C GLY A 661 -19.00 -3.96 -18.54
N THR A 662 -20.21 -4.51 -18.38
CA THR A 662 -20.58 -5.23 -17.16
C THR A 662 -19.57 -6.34 -16.94
N VAL A 663 -18.89 -6.30 -15.79
CA VAL A 663 -18.14 -7.43 -15.26
C VAL A 663 -19.09 -8.63 -15.37
N GLY A 664 -18.80 -9.58 -16.27
CA GLY A 664 -19.57 -10.80 -16.38
C GLY A 664 -19.52 -11.50 -15.03
N VAL A 665 -20.58 -11.33 -14.25
CA VAL A 665 -20.86 -12.00 -12.98
C VAL A 665 -22.11 -12.82 -13.27
N GLY A 666 -21.88 -14.04 -13.73
CA GLY A 666 -22.94 -14.90 -14.23
C GLY A 666 -22.33 -16.03 -15.05
N GLU A 667 -22.06 -17.13 -14.35
CA GLU A 667 -21.83 -18.54 -14.79
C GLU A 667 -20.70 -19.23 -13.99
N ASP A 668 -19.78 -18.47 -13.37
CA ASP A 668 -18.56 -19.03 -12.74
C ASP A 668 -18.56 -19.03 -11.19
N GLY A 669 -19.46 -19.80 -10.54
CA GLY A 669 -19.38 -20.25 -9.14
C GLY A 669 -19.38 -19.21 -7.99
N GLU A 670 -19.94 -19.56 -6.82
CA GLU A 670 -20.09 -18.73 -5.60
C GLU A 670 -18.81 -18.04 -5.09
N GLY A 671 -17.63 -18.42 -5.57
CA GLY A 671 -16.34 -17.89 -5.14
C GLY A 671 -15.82 -16.62 -5.82
N ASP A 672 -16.38 -16.18 -6.96
CA ASP A 672 -15.98 -14.90 -7.60
C ASP A 672 -16.57 -13.68 -6.90
N ASP A 673 -17.81 -13.83 -6.45
CA ASP A 673 -18.58 -12.77 -5.78
C ASP A 673 -17.93 -12.36 -4.47
N ASP A 674 -17.33 -13.30 -3.73
CA ASP A 674 -16.64 -13.03 -2.47
C ASP A 674 -15.39 -12.16 -2.63
N ILE A 675 -14.60 -12.37 -3.69
CA ILE A 675 -13.39 -11.57 -3.92
C ILE A 675 -13.77 -10.17 -4.39
N LEU A 676 -14.74 -10.08 -5.31
CA LEU A 676 -15.26 -8.80 -5.80
C LEU A 676 -15.91 -8.01 -4.66
N ARG A 677 -16.72 -8.64 -3.82
CA ARG A 677 -17.28 -8.03 -2.59
C ARG A 677 -16.18 -7.49 -1.71
N SER A 678 -15.18 -8.31 -1.37
CA SER A 678 -14.08 -7.89 -0.50
C SER A 678 -13.33 -6.68 -1.07
N GLU A 679 -13.02 -6.67 -2.36
CA GLU A 679 -12.29 -5.56 -2.97
C GLU A 679 -13.16 -4.30 -3.14
N TRP A 680 -14.45 -4.46 -3.41
CA TRP A 680 -15.40 -3.37 -3.42
C TRP A 680 -15.53 -2.74 -2.03
N ALA A 681 -15.68 -3.55 -0.98
CA ALA A 681 -15.69 -3.11 0.41
C ALA A 681 -14.38 -2.38 0.80
N ARG A 682 -13.21 -2.89 0.38
CA ARG A 682 -11.92 -2.20 0.58
C ARG A 682 -11.87 -0.86 -0.13
N SER A 683 -12.44 -0.78 -1.34
CA SER A 683 -12.54 0.46 -2.11
C SER A 683 -13.44 1.49 -1.42
N ARG A 684 -14.60 1.05 -0.92
CA ARG A 684 -15.52 1.85 -0.10
C ARG A 684 -14.82 2.39 1.16
N ALA A 685 -14.12 1.53 1.89
CA ALA A 685 -13.35 1.92 3.09
C ALA A 685 -12.24 2.95 2.77
N ARG A 686 -11.55 2.82 1.63
CA ARG A 686 -10.57 3.83 1.18
C ARG A 686 -11.22 5.20 0.94
N VAL A 687 -12.39 5.23 0.29
CA VAL A 687 -13.13 6.46 0.05
C VAL A 687 -13.55 7.13 1.35
N HIS A 688 -14.16 6.38 2.28
CA HIS A 688 -14.56 6.89 3.60
C HIS A 688 -13.38 7.50 4.33
N ARG A 689 -12.27 6.76 4.45
CA ARG A 689 -11.04 7.27 5.09
C ARG A 689 -10.46 8.50 4.41
N CYS A 690 -10.54 8.61 3.07
CA CYS A 690 -10.09 9.82 2.38
C CYS A 690 -11.00 11.03 2.62
N LYS A 691 -12.31 10.81 2.75
CA LYS A 691 -13.26 11.87 3.10
C LYS A 691 -13.06 12.33 4.55
N GLU A 692 -12.94 11.38 5.49
CA GLU A 692 -12.63 11.65 6.90
C GLU A 692 -11.33 12.43 7.07
N GLU A 693 -10.25 12.02 6.39
CA GLU A 693 -8.95 12.69 6.49
C GLU A 693 -9.04 14.17 6.13
N ILE A 694 -9.88 14.55 5.17
CA ILE A 694 -10.06 15.96 4.78
C ILE A 694 -10.85 16.73 5.85
N LEU A 695 -11.79 16.09 6.54
CA LEU A 695 -12.53 16.72 7.63
C LEU A 695 -11.68 16.84 8.91
N LEU A 696 -10.71 15.94 9.10
CA LEU A 696 -9.80 15.92 10.25
C LEU A 696 -8.63 16.91 10.13
N LEU A 697 -8.29 17.35 8.93
CA LEU A 697 -7.17 18.26 8.62
C LEU A 697 -7.66 19.69 8.40
#